data_AF-A0A173XL89-F1
#
_entry.id   AF-A0A173XL89-F1
#
_cell.length_a   1.000
_cell.length_b   1.000
_cell.length_c   1.000
_cell.angle_alpha   90.00
_cell.angle_beta   90.00
_cell.angle_gamma   90.00
#
_symmetry.space_group_name_H-M   'P 1'
#
loop_
_entity.id
_entity.type
_entity.pdbx_description
1 polymer ?
#
loop_
_entity_poly.entity_id
_entity_poly.type
_entity_poly.pdbx_seq_one_letter_code
_entity_poly.pdbx_strand_id
1 'polypeptide(L)'
;MNRSAKEQVYSNVYQSLKENQAISNLGYPEERKHYDFNCSVGPVKVSFRLNSQNDTYMIRGMLPCENGNNNEINDFINGLEEKEDCINAFVGDNHYVVISTSSTVAGLDDEEATKKIEKEAEAFFSFLVKNQDAITAYQSKGKDSTEGKSVDPKPKKKNENQKRGKTVGIPPVLANVVSGMQKPKEKIKEVEKKEDVLPVKMEETAKALSKESTKADESDLKEEKSAFRQYKKDQEHLLNVEKEKVSKQQEKLDKEMASLEAEKKVLSQEKAELSKSKDTLSREQKVLETEQSKFEKQLLGFKKEQAEFKKEKDSWDNTTLDERLVQRRKELEKSENNLYKKEEDFQTFQETTLSSIESRMEEADKKEKELIKKEEAFHVRDSKLKDAEMDIELRYKKLEDKERTAAKKEVELSDKEAAIRRTEIVKKDAENKLKQLEITEKNLANRKEQLDMKESELQKRQEAFEKKYHQALEELASLDRKQEELKKKEAELRTLIGENEKLEEQLKELKDDTEETRKLLDTKDASIKEKEKVINNQKNTIKSLKETVTQTQQKNKALSEEKKSLQGKLNASDEKKSALEDEIAKVRSDLYDTKEKLKSTKSSADKQNKNVTDNERLIAENEKLKAEMDKNSHSYQQSMKEMNYELDSSQSKITELESLLKKANMEVEELKKDPILSFDFDPDTIGAKEIVSERQGLYAATIDNCTIYIDTENQVLQFKKAVRRPAKYTKKILSWNEESINETYYITSSEVCCRKTCRHDITEEMQDVIERIRSLK
;
A
#
# COMPACT_ATOMS: atom_id res chain seq x y z
N MET A 1 17.15 -23.65 -15.17
CA MET A 1 18.02 -22.49 -15.42
C MET A 1 19.05 -22.30 -14.32
N ASN A 2 20.33 -22.26 -14.68
CA ASN A 2 21.42 -21.99 -13.75
C ASN A 2 21.46 -20.49 -13.32
N ARG A 3 22.23 -20.18 -12.28
CA ARG A 3 22.32 -18.80 -11.73
C ARG A 3 22.90 -17.79 -12.74
N SER A 4 23.94 -18.17 -13.47
CA SER A 4 24.62 -17.31 -14.44
C SER A 4 23.69 -16.94 -15.60
N ALA A 5 22.90 -17.89 -16.10
CA ALA A 5 21.91 -17.67 -17.15
C ALA A 5 20.80 -16.72 -16.68
N LYS A 6 20.34 -16.85 -15.43
CA LYS A 6 19.35 -15.92 -14.85
C LYS A 6 19.90 -14.49 -14.71
N GLU A 7 21.15 -14.34 -14.26
CA GLU A 7 21.84 -13.04 -14.17
C GLU A 7 22.00 -12.41 -15.55
N GLN A 8 22.37 -13.20 -16.56
CA GLN A 8 22.54 -12.75 -17.94
C GLN A 8 21.23 -12.29 -18.57
N VAL A 9 20.17 -13.12 -18.54
CA VAL A 9 18.84 -12.76 -19.06
C VAL A 9 18.32 -11.49 -18.40
N TYR A 10 18.41 -11.41 -17.07
CA TYR A 10 17.97 -10.24 -16.34
C TYR A 10 18.73 -8.98 -16.77
N SER A 11 20.05 -9.08 -16.93
CA SER A 11 20.89 -7.98 -17.40
C SER A 11 20.54 -7.55 -18.83
N ASN A 12 20.32 -8.51 -19.73
CA ASN A 12 19.99 -8.25 -21.13
C ASN A 12 18.64 -7.55 -21.26
N VAL A 13 17.61 -8.07 -20.60
CA VAL A 13 16.28 -7.44 -20.57
C VAL A 13 16.35 -6.06 -19.91
N TYR A 14 17.06 -5.90 -18.80
CA TYR A 14 17.17 -4.59 -18.16
C TYR A 14 17.88 -3.55 -19.05
N GLN A 15 18.93 -3.96 -19.75
CA GLN A 15 19.71 -3.08 -20.61
C GLN A 15 18.91 -2.67 -21.87
N SER A 16 18.17 -3.59 -22.49
CA SER A 16 17.33 -3.26 -23.65
C SER A 16 16.24 -2.23 -23.29
N LEU A 17 15.70 -2.29 -22.07
CA LEU A 17 14.71 -1.33 -21.60
C LEU A 17 15.31 0.03 -21.26
N LYS A 18 16.56 0.06 -20.80
CA LYS A 18 17.28 1.31 -20.49
C LYS A 18 17.54 2.15 -21.75
N GLU A 19 17.69 1.49 -22.90
CA GLU A 19 17.96 2.13 -24.20
C GLU A 19 16.67 2.61 -24.89
N ASN A 20 15.50 2.16 -24.44
CA ASN A 20 14.21 2.50 -25.03
C ASN A 20 13.64 3.81 -24.46
N GLN A 21 13.46 4.82 -25.32
CA GLN A 21 12.95 6.15 -24.94
C GLN A 21 11.49 6.16 -24.46
N ALA A 22 10.69 5.15 -24.80
CA ALA A 22 9.29 5.04 -24.36
C ALA A 22 9.17 4.57 -22.90
N ILE A 23 10.27 4.15 -22.28
CA ILE A 23 10.29 3.58 -20.93
C ILE A 23 10.80 4.62 -19.93
N SER A 24 10.06 4.78 -18.85
CA SER A 24 10.39 5.69 -17.74
C SER A 24 10.41 4.95 -16.40
N ASN A 25 10.95 5.59 -15.36
CA ASN A 25 10.96 5.06 -13.99
C ASN A 25 11.59 3.65 -13.85
N LEU A 26 12.57 3.32 -14.69
CA LEU A 26 13.29 2.05 -14.59
C LEU A 26 14.08 2.01 -13.28
N GLY A 27 13.78 1.05 -12.43
CA GLY A 27 14.36 0.93 -11.11
C GLY A 27 14.14 -0.44 -10.49
N TYR A 28 14.43 -0.54 -9.21
CA TYR A 28 14.39 -1.80 -8.48
C TYR A 28 13.43 -1.72 -7.30
N PRO A 29 12.77 -2.82 -6.93
CA PRO A 29 11.93 -2.85 -5.74
C PRO A 29 12.78 -2.79 -4.46
N GLU A 30 12.18 -2.31 -3.36
CA GLU A 30 12.85 -2.10 -2.07
C GLU A 30 13.43 -3.40 -1.46
N GLU A 31 12.78 -4.53 -1.69
CA GLU A 31 13.28 -5.86 -1.31
C GLU A 31 13.61 -6.70 -2.55
N ARG A 32 14.89 -6.98 -2.80
CA ARG A 32 15.32 -7.91 -3.85
C ARG A 32 15.44 -9.33 -3.31
N LYS A 33 14.39 -10.14 -3.49
CA LYS A 33 14.42 -11.60 -3.23
C LYS A 33 14.61 -12.41 -4.52
N HIS A 34 14.18 -11.86 -5.65
CA HIS A 34 14.32 -12.44 -6.97
C HIS A 34 15.01 -11.44 -7.92
N TYR A 35 15.15 -11.82 -9.19
CA TYR A 35 15.61 -10.92 -10.24
C TYR A 35 14.45 -10.02 -10.67
N ASP A 36 14.22 -8.96 -9.89
CA ASP A 36 13.07 -8.07 -10.03
C ASP A 36 13.51 -6.68 -10.54
N PHE A 37 12.71 -6.05 -11.41
CA PHE A 37 12.80 -4.63 -11.73
C PHE A 37 11.42 -4.05 -12.04
N ASN A 38 11.33 -2.72 -12.00
CA ASN A 38 10.10 -1.97 -12.18
C ASN A 38 10.35 -0.92 -13.26
N CYS A 39 9.35 -0.64 -14.09
CA CYS A 39 9.40 0.48 -15.04
C CYS A 39 7.98 0.97 -15.37
N SER A 40 7.87 1.98 -16.21
CA SER A 40 6.59 2.52 -16.67
C SER A 40 6.63 2.74 -18.18
N VAL A 41 5.58 2.32 -18.87
CA VAL A 41 5.37 2.57 -20.31
C VAL A 41 4.09 3.39 -20.42
N GLY A 42 4.24 4.68 -20.72
CA GLY A 42 3.14 5.64 -20.57
C GLY A 42 2.50 5.54 -19.17
N PRO A 43 1.18 5.32 -19.07
CA PRO A 43 0.48 5.21 -17.78
C PRO A 43 0.51 3.81 -17.16
N VAL A 44 1.07 2.80 -17.84
CA VAL A 44 1.14 1.42 -17.35
C VAL A 44 2.36 1.25 -16.45
N LYS A 45 2.15 0.81 -15.21
CA LYS A 45 3.24 0.42 -14.31
C LYS A 45 3.59 -1.03 -14.52
N VAL A 46 4.83 -1.31 -14.95
CA VAL A 46 5.29 -2.67 -15.28
C VAL A 46 6.24 -3.19 -14.20
N SER A 47 6.02 -4.43 -13.77
CA SER A 47 6.92 -5.19 -12.90
C SER A 47 7.39 -6.45 -13.62
N PHE A 48 8.70 -6.64 -13.67
CA PHE A 48 9.33 -7.88 -14.12
C PHE A 48 9.86 -8.65 -12.91
N ARG A 49 9.64 -9.97 -12.92
CA ARG A 49 10.17 -10.90 -11.93
C ARG A 49 10.65 -12.16 -12.61
N LEU A 50 11.93 -12.47 -12.46
CA LEU A 50 12.49 -13.81 -12.73
C LEU A 50 12.86 -14.46 -11.40
N ASN A 51 12.23 -15.58 -11.07
CA ASN A 51 12.37 -16.20 -9.77
C ASN A 51 13.76 -16.82 -9.58
N SER A 52 14.36 -16.56 -8.42
CA SER A 52 15.67 -17.09 -8.03
C SER A 52 15.63 -18.58 -7.71
N GLN A 53 14.53 -19.09 -7.15
CA GLN A 53 14.41 -20.47 -6.65
C GLN A 53 13.80 -21.45 -7.65
N ASN A 54 12.93 -20.97 -8.55
CA ASN A 54 12.32 -21.81 -9.58
C ASN A 54 12.49 -21.15 -10.96
N ASP A 55 12.19 -21.91 -12.01
CA ASP A 55 12.38 -21.48 -13.39
C ASP A 55 11.09 -20.89 -13.95
N THR A 56 10.54 -19.92 -13.21
CA THR A 56 9.36 -19.16 -13.62
C THR A 56 9.68 -17.67 -13.69
N TYR A 57 9.07 -16.99 -14.64
CA TYR A 57 9.10 -15.53 -14.74
C TYR A 57 7.71 -14.98 -14.97
N MET A 58 7.55 -13.72 -14.63
CA MET A 58 6.32 -12.97 -14.80
C MET A 58 6.64 -11.52 -15.14
N ILE A 59 5.97 -11.01 -16.15
CA ILE A 59 5.96 -9.60 -16.53
C ILE A 59 4.52 -9.14 -16.38
N ARG A 60 4.31 -8.09 -15.60
CA ARG A 60 2.97 -7.61 -15.25
C ARG A 60 2.90 -6.10 -15.36
N GLY A 61 2.08 -5.60 -16.28
CA GLY A 61 1.63 -4.23 -16.40
C GLY A 61 0.32 -4.00 -15.65
N MET A 62 0.25 -2.91 -14.90
CA MET A 62 -0.96 -2.46 -14.22
C MET A 62 -1.35 -1.07 -14.72
N LEU A 63 -2.57 -0.96 -15.23
CA LEU A 63 -3.18 0.29 -15.67
C LEU A 63 -4.35 0.62 -14.71
N PRO A 64 -4.31 1.75 -13.98
CA PRO A 64 -5.44 2.18 -13.15
C PRO A 64 -6.63 2.61 -14.01
N CYS A 65 -7.83 2.21 -13.61
CA CYS A 65 -9.10 2.61 -14.24
C CYS A 65 -9.94 3.41 -13.24
N GLU A 66 -10.34 4.63 -13.60
CA GLU A 66 -11.28 5.44 -12.82
C GLU A 66 -12.70 5.15 -13.32
N ASN A 67 -13.55 4.56 -12.46
CA ASN A 67 -15.01 4.43 -12.61
C ASN A 67 -15.58 3.81 -13.92
N GLY A 68 -14.82 2.99 -14.64
CA GLY A 68 -15.34 2.26 -15.81
C GLY A 68 -16.21 1.05 -15.42
N ASN A 69 -17.33 0.84 -16.12
CA ASN A 69 -18.09 -0.41 -16.00
C ASN A 69 -17.26 -1.58 -16.56
N ASN A 70 -17.35 -2.78 -15.98
CA ASN A 70 -16.59 -3.97 -16.40
C ASN A 70 -16.73 -4.26 -17.91
N ASN A 71 -17.87 -3.94 -18.51
CA ASN A 71 -18.09 -4.10 -19.96
C ASN A 71 -17.22 -3.16 -20.80
N GLU A 72 -17.12 -1.88 -20.42
CA GLU A 72 -16.29 -0.89 -21.13
C GLU A 72 -14.80 -1.21 -21.00
N ILE A 73 -14.38 -1.73 -19.84
CA ILE A 73 -13.02 -2.20 -19.61
C ILE A 73 -12.72 -3.40 -20.51
N ASN A 74 -13.65 -4.36 -20.62
CA ASN A 74 -13.51 -5.52 -21.50
C ASN A 74 -13.47 -5.14 -22.98
N ASP A 75 -14.29 -4.18 -23.41
CA ASP A 75 -14.27 -3.67 -24.78
C ASP A 75 -12.94 -2.96 -25.10
N PHE A 76 -12.42 -2.16 -24.17
CA PHE A 76 -11.09 -1.58 -24.27
C PHE A 76 -10.00 -2.66 -24.38
N ILE A 77 -10.03 -3.65 -23.49
CA ILE A 77 -9.09 -4.77 -23.51
C ILE A 77 -9.15 -5.47 -24.88
N ASN A 78 -10.34 -5.75 -25.40
CA ASN A 78 -10.53 -6.42 -26.69
C ASN A 78 -10.11 -5.55 -27.90
N GLY A 79 -10.12 -4.23 -27.75
CA GLY A 79 -9.69 -3.28 -28.77
C GLY A 79 -8.17 -3.04 -28.87
N LEU A 80 -7.36 -3.63 -27.98
CA LEU A 80 -5.89 -3.54 -28.08
C LEU A 80 -5.36 -4.39 -29.25
N GLU A 81 -4.52 -3.80 -30.09
CA GLU A 81 -3.99 -4.42 -31.30
C GLU A 81 -2.86 -5.43 -30.98
N GLU A 82 -2.74 -6.47 -31.81
CA GLU A 82 -1.60 -7.41 -31.81
C GLU A 82 -1.31 -8.09 -30.46
N LYS A 83 -2.35 -8.57 -29.77
CA LYS A 83 -2.14 -9.46 -28.61
C LYS A 83 -1.49 -10.76 -29.08
N GLU A 84 -0.21 -10.93 -28.79
CA GLU A 84 0.43 -12.23 -28.89
C GLU A 84 -0.20 -13.22 -27.88
N ASP A 85 -0.26 -14.51 -28.23
CA ASP A 85 -0.85 -15.56 -27.39
C ASP A 85 -0.24 -15.64 -25.98
N CYS A 86 0.98 -15.14 -25.79
CA CYS A 86 1.67 -15.12 -24.50
C CYS A 86 1.25 -13.95 -23.59
N ILE A 87 0.50 -12.97 -24.10
CA ILE A 87 0.08 -11.75 -23.39
C ILE A 87 -1.40 -11.87 -23.03
N ASN A 88 -1.68 -11.93 -21.73
CA ASN A 88 -3.05 -11.94 -21.20
C ASN A 88 -3.42 -10.55 -20.67
N ALA A 89 -4.62 -10.07 -20.96
CA ALA A 89 -5.15 -8.82 -20.42
C ALA A 89 -6.54 -9.06 -19.81
N PHE A 90 -6.74 -8.65 -18.56
CA PHE A 90 -7.99 -8.86 -17.82
C PHE A 90 -8.22 -7.79 -16.76
N VAL A 91 -9.45 -7.70 -16.26
CA VAL A 91 -9.82 -6.80 -15.15
C VAL A 91 -9.40 -7.44 -13.83
N GLY A 92 -8.52 -6.78 -13.08
CA GLY A 92 -8.08 -7.19 -11.75
C GLY A 92 -8.88 -6.53 -10.62
N ASP A 93 -8.73 -7.07 -9.41
CA ASP A 93 -9.36 -6.52 -8.20
C ASP A 93 -8.96 -5.05 -7.98
N ASN A 94 -9.93 -4.22 -7.57
CA ASN A 94 -9.78 -2.77 -7.29
C ASN A 94 -9.60 -1.86 -8.52
N HIS A 95 -10.30 -2.11 -9.63
CA HIS A 95 -10.36 -1.22 -10.81
C HIS A 95 -9.00 -1.03 -11.52
N TYR A 96 -8.28 -2.13 -11.78
CA TYR A 96 -7.09 -2.12 -12.62
C TYR A 96 -7.27 -3.03 -13.83
N VAL A 97 -6.78 -2.61 -14.99
CA VAL A 97 -6.48 -3.52 -16.09
C VAL A 97 -5.10 -4.13 -15.85
N VAL A 98 -5.04 -5.45 -15.79
CA VAL A 98 -3.82 -6.23 -15.62
C VAL A 98 -3.44 -6.81 -16.97
N ILE A 99 -2.27 -6.45 -17.48
CA ILE A 99 -1.66 -7.02 -18.69
C ILE A 99 -0.47 -7.84 -18.22
N SER A 100 -0.42 -9.13 -18.51
CA SER A 100 0.61 -10.01 -17.98
C SER A 100 1.01 -11.13 -18.92
N THR A 101 2.31 -11.42 -18.90
CA THR A 101 2.94 -12.60 -19.48
C THR A 101 3.60 -13.37 -18.36
N SER A 102 3.32 -14.68 -18.27
CA SER A 102 3.98 -15.55 -17.30
C SER A 102 4.10 -16.95 -17.85
N SER A 103 5.30 -17.51 -17.75
CA SER A 103 5.63 -18.83 -18.27
C SER A 103 6.62 -19.55 -17.36
N THR A 104 6.66 -20.87 -17.49
CA THR A 104 7.74 -21.70 -16.94
C THR A 104 8.75 -22.03 -18.03
N VAL A 105 10.02 -22.02 -17.66
CA VAL A 105 11.15 -22.52 -18.48
C VAL A 105 11.80 -23.75 -17.84
N ALA A 106 11.12 -24.36 -16.86
CA ALA A 106 11.55 -25.61 -16.27
C ALA A 106 11.60 -26.73 -17.33
N GLY A 107 12.75 -27.37 -17.48
CA GLY A 107 12.97 -28.44 -18.46
C GLY A 107 13.54 -27.99 -19.80
N LEU A 108 13.68 -26.69 -20.04
CA LEU A 108 14.47 -26.15 -21.17
C LEU A 108 15.95 -26.04 -20.78
N ASP A 109 16.84 -26.13 -21.76
CA ASP A 109 18.24 -25.78 -21.54
C ASP A 109 18.42 -24.28 -21.27
N ASP A 110 19.58 -23.90 -20.73
CA ASP A 110 19.83 -22.52 -20.31
C ASP A 110 19.79 -21.52 -21.48
N GLU A 111 20.15 -21.92 -22.70
CA GLU A 111 20.17 -21.05 -23.88
C GLU A 111 18.76 -20.87 -24.46
N GLU A 112 18.00 -21.94 -24.59
CA GLU A 112 16.59 -21.90 -25.01
C GLU A 112 15.72 -21.13 -24.01
N ALA A 113 15.93 -21.34 -22.70
CA ALA A 113 15.23 -20.62 -21.66
C ALA A 113 15.53 -19.11 -21.70
N THR A 114 16.79 -18.75 -21.94
CA THR A 114 17.24 -17.36 -22.10
C THR A 114 16.55 -16.69 -23.28
N LYS A 115 16.62 -17.30 -24.47
CA LYS A 115 15.98 -16.78 -25.69
C LYS A 115 14.48 -16.62 -25.53
N LYS A 116 13.82 -17.57 -24.86
CA LYS A 116 12.37 -17.51 -24.61
C LYS A 116 11.99 -16.31 -23.73
N ILE A 117 12.69 -16.10 -22.62
CA ILE A 117 12.41 -14.98 -21.71
C ILE A 117 12.66 -13.64 -22.40
N GLU A 118 13.78 -13.52 -23.14
CA GLU A 118 14.13 -12.30 -23.87
C GLU A 118 13.08 -11.98 -24.94
N LYS A 119 12.69 -12.97 -25.74
CA LYS A 119 11.67 -12.81 -26.79
C LYS A 119 10.31 -12.42 -26.22
N GLU A 120 9.84 -13.10 -25.17
CA GLU A 120 8.55 -12.78 -24.56
C GLU A 120 8.58 -11.41 -23.83
N ALA A 121 9.73 -11.01 -23.26
CA ALA A 121 9.88 -9.66 -22.71
C ALA A 121 9.85 -8.60 -23.82
N GLU A 122 10.58 -8.79 -24.91
CA GLU A 122 10.58 -7.89 -26.07
C GLU A 122 9.18 -7.74 -26.67
N ALA A 123 8.46 -8.85 -26.86
CA ALA A 123 7.07 -8.86 -27.31
C ALA A 123 6.15 -8.05 -26.36
N PHE A 124 6.27 -8.28 -25.05
CA PHE A 124 5.46 -7.59 -24.05
C PHE A 124 5.68 -6.07 -24.06
N PHE A 125 6.94 -5.61 -24.09
CA PHE A 125 7.23 -4.18 -24.12
C PHE A 125 6.88 -3.55 -25.45
N SER A 126 7.09 -4.24 -26.56
CA SER A 126 6.67 -3.79 -27.89
C SER A 126 5.15 -3.62 -27.98
N PHE A 127 4.38 -4.56 -27.42
CA PHE A 127 2.93 -4.47 -27.32
C PHE A 127 2.47 -3.22 -26.55
N LEU A 128 3.10 -2.93 -25.40
CA LEU A 128 2.76 -1.74 -24.60
C LEU A 128 3.11 -0.44 -25.30
N VAL A 129 4.26 -0.37 -25.99
CA VAL A 129 4.68 0.82 -26.73
C VAL A 129 3.78 1.07 -27.94
N LYS A 130 3.42 0.04 -28.70
CA LYS A 130 2.50 0.15 -29.85
C LYS A 130 1.11 0.64 -29.43
N ASN A 131 0.60 0.11 -28.32
CA ASN A 131 -0.72 0.47 -27.79
C ASN A 131 -0.69 1.70 -26.86
N GLN A 132 0.45 2.39 -26.71
CA GLN A 132 0.62 3.45 -25.73
C GLN A 132 -0.40 4.59 -25.91
N ASP A 133 -0.68 4.98 -27.16
CA ASP A 133 -1.64 6.06 -27.46
C ASP A 133 -3.08 5.65 -27.10
N ALA A 134 -3.48 4.43 -27.45
CA ALA A 134 -4.80 3.88 -27.11
C ALA A 134 -4.99 3.76 -25.59
N ILE A 135 -3.95 3.28 -24.89
CA ILE A 135 -3.94 3.17 -23.42
C ILE A 135 -4.03 4.56 -22.76
N THR A 136 -3.30 5.54 -23.29
CA THR A 136 -3.30 6.92 -22.76
C THR A 136 -4.63 7.62 -23.01
N ALA A 137 -5.23 7.41 -24.19
CA ALA A 137 -6.55 7.93 -24.54
C ALA A 137 -7.65 7.35 -23.64
N TYR A 138 -7.59 6.04 -23.36
CA TYR A 138 -8.51 5.38 -22.44
C TYR A 138 -8.44 5.97 -21.03
N GLN A 139 -7.23 6.22 -20.52
CA GLN A 139 -7.06 6.85 -19.21
C GLN A 139 -7.53 8.32 -19.18
N SER A 140 -7.48 9.01 -20.32
CA SER A 140 -7.89 10.42 -20.42
C SER A 140 -9.41 10.60 -20.51
N LYS A 141 -10.15 9.65 -21.08
CA LYS A 141 -11.62 9.68 -21.14
C LYS A 141 -12.30 9.65 -19.76
N GLY A 142 -11.63 9.15 -18.73
CA GLY A 142 -12.12 9.18 -17.35
C GLY A 142 -12.01 10.54 -16.64
N LYS A 143 -11.30 11.53 -17.23
CA LYS A 143 -10.94 12.80 -16.55
C LYS A 143 -11.83 14.01 -16.86
N ASP A 144 -12.77 13.93 -17.81
CA ASP A 144 -13.59 15.10 -18.19
C ASP A 144 -14.78 15.41 -17.26
N SER A 145 -14.87 14.75 -16.11
CA SER A 145 -15.79 15.17 -15.05
C SER A 145 -15.01 15.49 -13.77
N THR A 146 -14.99 16.77 -13.43
CA THR A 146 -14.44 17.45 -12.24
C THR A 146 -12.93 17.73 -12.20
N GLU A 147 -12.58 18.97 -12.57
CA GLU A 147 -11.38 19.66 -12.09
C GLU A 147 -11.37 19.74 -10.56
N GLY A 148 -10.32 19.20 -9.93
CA GLY A 148 -10.08 19.35 -8.49
C GLY A 148 -8.87 18.56 -7.98
N LYS A 149 -7.68 19.19 -8.06
CA LYS A 149 -6.45 18.95 -7.28
C LYS A 149 -6.08 17.49 -6.93
N SER A 150 -5.02 17.03 -7.59
CA SER A 150 -4.23 15.84 -7.27
C SER A 150 -3.77 15.78 -5.80
N VAL A 151 -4.09 14.68 -5.11
CA VAL A 151 -3.53 14.29 -3.81
C VAL A 151 -2.82 12.94 -3.99
N ASP A 152 -1.51 12.91 -3.72
CA ASP A 152 -0.68 11.70 -3.70
C ASP A 152 -1.19 10.67 -2.67
N PRO A 153 -1.30 9.37 -3.04
CA PRO A 153 -1.57 8.31 -2.09
C PRO A 153 -0.31 7.98 -1.26
N LYS A 154 -0.32 8.50 -0.04
CA LYS A 154 0.59 8.16 1.06
C LYS A 154 0.50 6.67 1.45
N PRO A 155 1.63 5.97 1.70
CA PRO A 155 1.65 4.58 2.14
C PRO A 155 1.13 4.40 3.58
N LYS A 156 0.32 3.37 3.81
CA LYS A 156 -0.05 2.90 5.15
C LYS A 156 0.88 1.76 5.59
N LYS A 157 1.60 2.08 6.67
CA LYS A 157 2.32 1.26 7.65
C LYS A 157 1.84 -0.20 7.77
N LYS A 158 2.79 -1.14 7.73
CA LYS A 158 2.70 -2.44 8.42
C LYS A 158 3.63 -2.41 9.62
N ASN A 159 3.08 -2.84 10.76
CA ASN A 159 3.78 -3.06 12.01
C ASN A 159 4.75 -4.25 11.90
N GLU A 160 6.04 -3.98 12.14
CA GLU A 160 6.92 -4.81 12.97
C GLU A 160 6.40 -4.78 14.42
N ASN A 161 6.59 -5.72 15.34
CA ASN A 161 7.50 -6.85 15.47
C ASN A 161 6.98 -7.71 16.65
N GLN A 162 7.12 -9.03 16.61
CA GLN A 162 7.57 -9.76 17.81
C GLN A 162 8.12 -11.15 17.48
N LYS A 163 9.43 -11.21 17.28
CA LYS A 163 10.25 -12.33 17.74
C LYS A 163 10.74 -12.00 19.15
N ARG A 164 10.42 -12.83 20.14
CA ARG A 164 11.31 -13.15 21.26
C ARG A 164 11.16 -14.64 21.56
N GLY A 165 12.28 -15.35 21.48
CA GLY A 165 12.33 -16.80 21.62
C GLY A 165 12.31 -17.27 23.07
N LYS A 166 12.10 -18.58 23.23
CA LYS A 166 12.62 -19.38 24.34
C LYS A 166 12.73 -20.84 23.90
N THR A 167 13.98 -21.31 23.92
CA THR A 167 14.45 -22.67 24.23
C THR A 167 13.40 -23.70 24.69
N VAL A 168 13.34 -24.83 23.97
CA VAL A 168 12.96 -26.17 24.47
C VAL A 168 13.81 -27.13 23.63
N GLY A 169 14.74 -27.91 24.17
CA GLY A 169 14.51 -28.93 25.17
C GLY A 169 14.47 -30.27 24.45
N ILE A 170 15.65 -30.85 24.19
CA ILE A 170 15.80 -32.21 23.68
C ILE A 170 15.38 -33.16 24.82
N PRO A 171 14.45 -34.12 24.61
CA PRO A 171 14.05 -35.07 25.66
C PRO A 171 15.09 -36.20 25.83
N PRO A 172 15.27 -36.74 27.06
CA PRO A 172 16.20 -37.83 27.33
C PRO A 172 15.49 -39.19 27.36
N VAL A 173 16.06 -40.24 26.77
CA VAL A 173 15.90 -41.64 27.22
C VAL A 173 17.15 -42.48 26.87
N LEU A 174 17.88 -42.82 27.93
CA LEU A 174 18.56 -44.08 28.30
C LEU A 174 18.99 -45.10 27.22
N ALA A 175 20.29 -45.45 27.21
CA ALA A 175 20.79 -46.82 27.46
C ALA A 175 22.31 -46.86 27.69
N ASN A 176 22.71 -47.66 28.70
CA ASN A 176 24.04 -47.89 29.25
C ASN A 176 25.01 -48.66 28.33
N VAL A 177 26.33 -48.55 28.64
CA VAL A 177 27.36 -49.61 28.91
C VAL A 177 28.74 -48.94 28.70
N VAL A 178 29.43 -48.46 29.74
CA VAL A 178 30.38 -49.13 30.68
C VAL A 178 31.73 -49.55 30.08
N SER A 179 32.77 -49.22 30.86
CA SER A 179 34.20 -49.61 30.83
C SER A 179 35.12 -48.63 30.09
N GLY A 180 35.97 -47.85 30.76
CA GLY A 180 37.13 -48.26 31.58
C GLY A 180 38.37 -48.10 30.69
N MET A 181 39.42 -47.33 30.99
CA MET A 181 40.25 -47.30 32.19
C MET A 181 41.24 -46.11 32.13
N GLN A 182 41.60 -45.62 33.32
CA GLN A 182 42.93 -45.20 33.78
C GLN A 182 43.63 -43.92 33.26
N LYS A 183 43.65 -42.93 34.17
CA LYS A 183 44.77 -42.01 34.47
C LYS A 183 46.03 -42.80 34.93
N PRO A 184 47.27 -42.27 34.88
CA PRO A 184 47.81 -41.28 35.86
C PRO A 184 48.72 -40.17 35.26
N LYS A 185 48.68 -38.93 35.75
CA LYS A 185 49.61 -38.23 36.72
C LYS A 185 51.07 -38.18 36.23
N GLU A 186 51.75 -37.03 36.16
CA GLU A 186 52.34 -36.25 37.28
C GLU A 186 52.83 -34.86 36.76
N LYS A 187 52.54 -33.72 37.43
CA LYS A 187 53.27 -33.05 38.56
C LYS A 187 54.60 -32.41 38.11
N ILE A 188 54.83 -31.09 38.23
CA ILE A 188 55.42 -30.36 39.41
C ILE A 188 55.62 -28.88 38.97
N LYS A 189 54.99 -27.89 39.62
CA LYS A 189 55.44 -26.98 40.73
C LYS A 189 56.06 -25.66 40.23
N GLU A 190 55.44 -24.53 40.59
CA GLU A 190 55.86 -23.54 41.63
C GLU A 190 56.84 -22.51 41.03
N VAL A 191 56.91 -21.20 41.30
CA VAL A 191 56.51 -20.21 42.35
C VAL A 191 57.33 -18.96 41.89
N GLU A 192 56.95 -17.68 41.95
CA GLU A 192 56.37 -16.87 43.01
C GLU A 192 56.25 -15.39 42.53
N LYS A 193 55.23 -14.66 43.05
CA LYS A 193 55.24 -13.26 43.59
C LYS A 193 55.61 -12.07 42.67
N LYS A 194 54.97 -10.89 42.74
CA LYS A 194 54.39 -10.12 43.87
C LYS A 194 53.58 -8.91 43.34
N GLU A 195 52.42 -8.58 43.96
CA GLU A 195 52.06 -7.31 44.69
C GLU A 195 51.96 -6.04 43.80
N ASP A 196 50.94 -5.16 43.81
CA ASP A 196 49.96 -4.65 44.80
C ASP A 196 48.69 -4.14 44.03
N VAL A 197 47.40 -4.22 44.45
CA VAL A 197 46.66 -3.83 45.68
C VAL A 197 46.60 -2.30 45.84
N LEU A 198 45.48 -1.56 45.98
CA LEU A 198 44.01 -1.71 45.96
C LEU A 198 43.43 -0.23 45.81
N PRO A 199 42.26 0.22 46.36
CA PRO A 199 41.16 0.79 45.56
C PRO A 199 40.66 2.17 46.08
N VAL A 200 39.63 2.80 45.50
CA VAL A 200 38.77 3.74 46.25
C VAL A 200 37.31 3.63 45.79
N LYS A 201 36.42 3.62 46.80
CA LYS A 201 34.97 3.40 46.81
C LYS A 201 34.15 4.71 46.70
N MET A 202 32.88 4.56 46.27
CA MET A 202 31.60 5.20 46.73
C MET A 202 31.52 6.74 46.79
N GLU A 203 30.40 7.44 46.60
CA GLU A 203 29.06 7.24 47.18
C GLU A 203 28.03 8.20 46.52
N GLU A 204 26.74 7.90 46.73
CA GLU A 204 25.54 8.63 46.28
C GLU A 204 25.36 10.03 46.89
N THR A 205 24.64 10.92 46.19
CA THR A 205 23.61 11.78 46.83
C THR A 205 22.50 12.23 45.86
N ALA A 206 21.28 11.88 46.26
CA ALA A 206 20.04 12.69 46.29
C ALA A 206 19.28 13.13 45.02
N LYS A 207 18.04 12.60 44.96
CA LYS A 207 16.82 13.19 44.36
C LYS A 207 16.51 14.60 44.91
N ALA A 208 15.95 15.50 44.07
CA ALA A 208 14.54 15.94 44.16
C ALA A 208 14.22 17.17 43.25
N LEU A 209 13.05 17.09 42.59
CA LEU A 209 12.16 18.19 42.13
C LEU A 209 12.69 19.15 41.04
N SER A 210 11.93 19.73 40.11
CA SER A 210 10.58 19.56 39.54
C SER A 210 10.45 20.67 38.48
N LYS A 211 9.77 20.41 37.36
CA LYS A 211 9.09 21.37 36.45
C LYS A 211 9.76 22.75 36.22
N GLU A 212 10.25 22.99 34.99
CA GLU A 212 9.77 24.12 34.18
C GLU A 212 10.24 23.99 32.72
N SER A 213 9.37 24.47 31.83
CA SER A 213 9.54 24.63 30.39
C SER A 213 10.70 25.56 30.01
N THR A 214 11.35 25.33 28.87
CA THR A 214 11.41 26.29 27.74
C THR A 214 12.30 25.78 26.60
N LYS A 215 11.80 25.96 25.37
CA LYS A 215 12.47 26.09 24.06
C LYS A 215 13.95 25.69 24.00
N ALA A 216 14.25 24.62 23.25
CA ALA A 216 15.59 24.40 22.73
C ALA A 216 15.84 25.39 21.58
N ASP A 217 16.84 26.25 21.75
CA ASP A 217 17.24 27.25 20.78
C ASP A 217 17.92 26.61 19.56
N GLU A 218 17.62 27.16 18.39
CA GLU A 218 18.13 26.73 17.07
C GLU A 218 19.67 26.84 16.94
N SER A 219 20.34 27.49 17.89
CA SER A 219 21.80 27.62 17.98
C SER A 219 22.49 26.31 18.37
N ASP A 220 21.94 25.58 19.34
CA ASP A 220 22.60 24.41 19.93
C ASP A 220 22.63 23.24 18.94
N LEU A 221 21.58 23.13 18.12
CA LEU A 221 21.46 22.15 17.03
C LEU A 221 22.43 22.42 15.87
N LYS A 222 22.92 23.65 15.73
CA LYS A 222 23.87 24.05 14.69
C LYS A 222 25.31 23.77 15.11
N GLU A 223 25.60 23.95 16.39
CA GLU A 223 26.88 23.63 17.02
C GLU A 223 27.10 22.12 17.16
N GLU A 224 26.05 21.35 17.43
CA GLU A 224 26.12 19.88 17.43
C GLU A 224 26.34 19.31 16.01
N LYS A 225 25.74 19.94 14.99
CA LYS A 225 25.96 19.58 13.57
C LYS A 225 27.36 19.93 13.07
N SER A 226 27.97 21.03 13.54
CA SER A 226 29.35 21.38 13.17
C SER A 226 30.36 20.46 13.87
N ALA A 227 30.14 20.13 15.15
CA ALA A 227 30.94 19.15 15.89
C ALA A 227 30.90 17.75 15.23
N PHE A 228 29.72 17.31 14.77
CA PHE A 228 29.58 16.02 14.08
C PHE A 228 30.29 16.01 12.71
N ARG A 229 30.25 17.12 11.95
CA ARG A 229 31.00 17.25 10.69
C ARG A 229 32.51 17.22 10.91
N GLN A 230 32.99 17.82 11.99
CA GLN A 230 34.40 17.79 12.35
C GLN A 230 34.84 16.38 12.76
N TYR A 231 34.07 15.70 13.61
CA TYR A 231 34.31 14.31 13.98
C TYR A 231 34.39 13.36 12.76
N LYS A 232 33.54 13.57 11.75
CA LYS A 232 33.57 12.79 10.51
C LYS A 232 34.86 13.01 9.72
N LYS A 233 35.35 14.25 9.64
CA LYS A 233 36.62 14.58 8.97
C LYS A 233 37.81 13.97 9.70
N ASP A 234 37.81 14.02 11.03
CA ASP A 234 38.89 13.50 11.85
C ASP A 234 38.97 11.96 11.75
N GLN A 235 37.83 11.27 11.69
CA GLN A 235 37.75 9.83 11.40
C GLN A 235 38.27 9.46 10.00
N GLU A 236 37.95 10.25 8.98
CA GLU A 236 38.39 10.01 7.61
C GLU A 236 39.91 10.24 7.46
N HIS A 237 40.46 11.24 8.15
CA HIS A 237 41.90 11.47 8.22
C HIS A 237 42.63 10.33 8.93
N LEU A 238 42.11 9.82 10.06
CA LEU A 238 42.67 8.67 10.76
C LEU A 238 42.70 7.41 9.88
N LEU A 239 41.62 7.16 9.13
CA LEU A 239 41.54 6.02 8.21
C LEU A 239 42.56 6.12 7.06
N ASN A 240 42.77 7.31 6.52
CA ASN A 240 43.77 7.54 5.46
C ASN A 240 45.20 7.34 5.97
N VAL A 241 45.50 7.80 7.20
CA VAL A 241 46.79 7.57 7.85
C VAL A 241 47.04 6.08 8.12
N GLU A 242 46.01 5.31 8.51
CA GLU A 242 46.13 3.87 8.67
C GLU A 242 46.35 3.14 7.33
N LYS A 243 45.63 3.51 6.27
CA LYS A 243 45.84 2.95 4.93
C LYS A 243 47.27 3.19 4.43
N GLU A 244 47.82 4.38 4.68
CA GLU A 244 49.19 4.71 4.29
C GLU A 244 50.23 3.90 5.09
N LYS A 245 49.98 3.63 6.38
CA LYS A 245 50.83 2.76 7.21
C LYS A 245 50.80 1.30 6.73
N VAL A 246 49.62 0.78 6.37
CA VAL A 246 49.47 -0.59 5.83
C VAL A 246 50.16 -0.71 4.47
N SER A 247 50.00 0.28 3.59
CA SER A 247 50.67 0.31 2.28
C SER A 247 52.21 0.29 2.41
N LYS A 248 52.77 1.06 3.35
CA LYS A 248 54.22 1.05 3.64
C LYS A 248 54.71 -0.27 4.24
N GLN A 249 53.86 -0.98 5.00
CA GLN A 249 54.19 -2.30 5.52
C GLN A 249 54.15 -3.36 4.42
N GLN A 250 53.19 -3.29 3.50
CA GLN A 250 53.10 -4.20 2.35
C GLN A 250 54.33 -4.06 1.43
N GLU A 251 54.74 -2.84 1.08
CA GLU A 251 55.95 -2.62 0.27
C GLU A 251 57.23 -3.16 0.95
N LYS A 252 57.28 -3.17 2.28
CA LYS A 252 58.41 -3.72 3.03
C LYS A 252 58.42 -5.25 2.97
N LEU A 253 57.25 -5.87 3.07
CA LEU A 253 57.08 -7.32 2.96
C LEU A 253 57.44 -7.82 1.55
N ASP A 254 57.01 -7.10 0.51
CA ASP A 254 57.29 -7.45 -0.89
C ASP A 254 58.79 -7.39 -1.19
N LYS A 255 59.51 -6.42 -0.61
CA LYS A 255 60.99 -6.33 -0.69
C LYS A 255 61.71 -7.47 0.04
N GLU A 256 61.21 -7.87 1.21
CA GLU A 256 61.76 -9.03 1.93
C GLU A 256 61.52 -10.35 1.19
N MET A 257 60.35 -10.54 0.59
CA MET A 257 60.03 -11.71 -0.23
C MET A 257 60.92 -11.80 -1.47
N ALA A 258 61.13 -10.69 -2.17
CA ALA A 258 62.05 -10.66 -3.32
C ALA A 258 63.50 -10.98 -2.92
N SER A 259 63.94 -10.55 -1.73
CA SER A 259 65.27 -10.87 -1.19
C SER A 259 65.40 -12.35 -0.85
N LEU A 260 64.39 -12.96 -0.23
CA LEU A 260 64.38 -14.38 0.11
C LEU A 260 64.34 -15.28 -1.14
N GLU A 261 63.63 -14.86 -2.18
CA GLU A 261 63.56 -15.59 -3.44
C GLU A 261 64.89 -15.56 -4.20
N ALA A 262 65.62 -14.43 -4.14
CA ALA A 262 66.99 -14.34 -4.65
C ALA A 262 67.96 -15.25 -3.88
N GLU A 263 67.87 -15.29 -2.54
CA GLU A 263 68.72 -16.13 -1.68
C GLU A 263 68.45 -17.62 -1.90
N LYS A 264 67.18 -18.02 -2.10
CA LYS A 264 66.79 -19.39 -2.46
C LYS A 264 67.39 -19.83 -3.80
N LYS A 265 67.50 -18.92 -4.76
CA LYS A 265 68.10 -19.19 -6.08
C LYS A 265 69.60 -19.42 -5.98
N VAL A 266 70.30 -18.65 -5.14
CA VAL A 266 71.73 -18.83 -4.85
C VAL A 266 71.99 -20.17 -4.15
N LEU A 267 71.21 -20.51 -3.12
CA LEU A 267 71.32 -21.80 -2.42
C LEU A 267 71.06 -23.00 -3.35
N SER A 268 70.14 -22.86 -4.32
CA SER A 268 69.91 -23.90 -5.32
C SER A 268 71.11 -24.08 -6.27
N GLN A 269 71.85 -23.02 -6.58
CA GLN A 269 73.07 -23.10 -7.40
C GLN A 269 74.22 -23.73 -6.61
N GLU A 270 74.45 -23.32 -5.36
CA GLU A 270 75.47 -23.92 -4.49
C GLU A 270 75.23 -25.42 -4.26
N LYS A 271 73.97 -25.83 -4.10
CA LYS A 271 73.60 -27.25 -3.97
C LYS A 271 73.93 -28.07 -5.23
N ALA A 272 73.78 -27.48 -6.41
CA ALA A 272 74.14 -28.12 -7.67
C ALA A 272 75.66 -28.24 -7.83
N GLU A 273 76.43 -27.26 -7.38
CA GLU A 273 77.90 -27.30 -7.37
C GLU A 273 78.47 -28.30 -6.35
N LEU A 274 77.85 -28.40 -5.17
CA LEU A 274 78.19 -29.39 -4.16
C LEU A 274 77.95 -30.82 -4.67
N SER A 275 76.86 -31.05 -5.41
CA SER A 275 76.58 -32.34 -6.05
C SER A 275 77.68 -32.73 -7.05
N LYS A 276 78.13 -31.78 -7.89
CA LYS A 276 79.22 -32.02 -8.85
C LYS A 276 80.55 -32.32 -8.14
N SER A 277 80.84 -31.61 -7.05
CA SER A 277 82.05 -31.84 -6.26
C SER A 277 82.03 -33.21 -5.58
N LYS A 278 80.86 -33.66 -5.08
CA LYS A 278 80.68 -34.99 -4.49
C LYS A 278 80.88 -36.12 -5.51
N ASP A 279 80.39 -35.94 -6.73
CA ASP A 279 80.61 -36.91 -7.82
C ASP A 279 82.08 -37.00 -8.23
N THR A 280 82.81 -35.87 -8.14
CA THR A 280 84.25 -35.81 -8.46
C THR A 280 85.06 -36.53 -7.38
N LEU A 281 84.78 -36.26 -6.10
CA LEU A 281 85.38 -36.97 -4.96
C LEU A 281 85.10 -38.48 -4.98
N SER A 282 83.89 -38.89 -5.37
CA SER A 282 83.56 -40.33 -5.50
C SER A 282 84.39 -41.02 -6.59
N ARG A 283 84.71 -40.32 -7.68
CA ARG A 283 85.60 -40.84 -8.73
C ARG A 283 87.06 -40.92 -8.24
N GLU A 284 87.54 -39.90 -7.55
CA GLU A 284 88.90 -39.90 -6.97
C GLU A 284 89.07 -41.00 -5.92
N GLN A 285 88.06 -41.25 -5.09
CA GLN A 285 88.08 -42.34 -4.11
C GLN A 285 88.16 -43.73 -4.77
N LYS A 286 87.43 -43.95 -5.88
CA LYS A 286 87.56 -45.18 -6.67
C LYS A 286 88.94 -45.35 -7.29
N VAL A 287 89.57 -44.27 -7.74
CA VAL A 287 90.94 -44.32 -8.26
C VAL A 287 91.92 -44.72 -7.16
N LEU A 288 91.81 -44.12 -5.97
CA LEU A 288 92.62 -44.47 -4.81
C LEU A 288 92.45 -45.94 -4.37
N GLU A 289 91.22 -46.47 -4.35
CA GLU A 289 90.97 -47.89 -4.05
C GLU A 289 91.63 -48.81 -5.09
N THR A 290 91.62 -48.45 -6.38
CA THR A 290 92.31 -49.22 -7.41
C THR A 290 93.83 -49.18 -7.29
N GLU A 291 94.41 -48.05 -6.84
CA GLU A 291 95.84 -47.95 -6.58
C GLU A 291 96.26 -48.71 -5.32
N GLN A 292 95.46 -48.68 -4.25
CA GLN A 292 95.68 -49.51 -3.06
C GLN A 292 95.70 -51.01 -3.41
N SER A 293 94.77 -51.48 -4.24
CA SER A 293 94.73 -52.87 -4.68
C SER A 293 95.97 -53.27 -5.52
N LYS A 294 96.53 -52.33 -6.32
CA LYS A 294 97.79 -52.57 -7.03
C LYS A 294 98.97 -52.67 -6.07
N PHE A 295 99.03 -51.80 -5.05
CA PHE A 295 100.07 -51.81 -4.03
C PHE A 295 100.04 -53.09 -3.19
N GLU A 296 98.85 -53.55 -2.77
CA GLU A 296 98.71 -54.81 -2.02
C GLU A 296 99.20 -56.03 -2.82
N LYS A 297 98.94 -56.08 -4.12
CA LYS A 297 99.46 -57.13 -5.01
C LYS A 297 100.98 -57.10 -5.12
N GLN A 298 101.59 -55.92 -5.18
CA GLN A 298 103.05 -55.78 -5.18
C GLN A 298 103.66 -56.21 -3.83
N LEU A 299 103.01 -55.88 -2.72
CA LEU A 299 103.44 -56.25 -1.37
C LEU A 299 103.38 -57.78 -1.15
N LEU A 300 102.39 -58.45 -1.75
CA LEU A 300 102.27 -59.91 -1.74
C LEU A 300 103.37 -60.59 -2.58
N GLY A 301 103.77 -59.99 -3.71
CA GLY A 301 104.89 -60.44 -4.54
C GLY A 301 106.21 -60.41 -3.79
N PHE A 302 106.52 -59.29 -3.12
CA PHE A 302 107.72 -59.15 -2.28
C PHE A 302 107.77 -60.16 -1.13
N LYS A 303 106.64 -60.49 -0.50
CA LYS A 303 106.58 -61.52 0.56
C LYS A 303 106.83 -62.93 0.02
N LYS A 304 106.45 -63.22 -1.23
CA LYS A 304 106.74 -64.52 -1.88
C LYS A 304 108.22 -64.66 -2.21
N GLU A 305 108.83 -63.63 -2.80
CA GLU A 305 110.27 -63.62 -3.09
C GLU A 305 111.11 -63.72 -1.81
N GLN A 306 110.70 -63.05 -0.73
CA GLN A 306 111.36 -63.17 0.58
C GLN A 306 111.25 -64.59 1.18
N ALA A 307 110.15 -65.31 0.90
CA ALA A 307 109.96 -66.69 1.34
C ALA A 307 110.73 -67.71 0.48
N GLU A 308 110.91 -67.44 -0.82
CA GLU A 308 111.74 -68.24 -1.73
C GLU A 308 113.22 -68.08 -1.41
N PHE A 309 113.69 -66.85 -1.16
CA PHE A 309 115.06 -66.56 -0.72
C PHE A 309 115.39 -67.20 0.64
N LYS A 310 114.39 -67.36 1.51
CA LYS A 310 114.54 -68.04 2.81
C LYS A 310 114.62 -69.57 2.65
N LYS A 311 113.97 -70.15 1.64
CA LYS A 311 114.07 -71.58 1.30
C LYS A 311 115.36 -71.94 0.59
N GLU A 312 115.93 -71.02 -0.19
CA GLU A 312 117.22 -71.20 -0.88
C GLU A 312 118.42 -71.11 0.09
N LYS A 313 118.26 -70.36 1.19
CA LYS A 313 119.24 -70.23 2.28
C LYS A 313 119.37 -71.49 3.17
N ASP A 314 118.34 -72.32 3.24
CA ASP A 314 118.27 -73.50 4.13
C ASP A 314 118.67 -74.83 3.43
N SER A 315 119.23 -74.77 2.21
CA SER A 315 119.53 -75.93 1.34
C SER A 315 121.03 -76.28 1.19
N TRP A 316 121.94 -75.64 1.91
CA TRP A 316 123.36 -75.98 1.88
C TRP A 316 123.77 -76.75 3.13
N ASP A 317 124.10 -78.03 2.95
CA ASP A 317 124.74 -78.80 4.01
C ASP A 317 125.98 -79.56 3.55
N ASN A 318 126.98 -79.43 4.42
CA ASN A 318 128.32 -79.97 4.35
C ASN A 318 128.31 -81.41 4.81
N THR A 319 128.90 -82.35 4.05
CA THR A 319 129.72 -83.46 4.58
C THR A 319 130.05 -84.52 3.52
N THR A 320 131.29 -84.55 3.05
CA THR A 320 132.04 -85.82 2.85
C THR A 320 133.53 -85.50 2.87
N LEU A 321 134.01 -85.17 4.07
CA LEU A 321 135.38 -84.81 4.41
C LEU A 321 135.99 -85.98 5.19
N ASP A 322 136.44 -87.04 4.50
CA ASP A 322 137.53 -87.88 5.05
C ASP A 322 138.23 -88.85 4.07
N GLU A 323 137.80 -88.98 2.82
CA GLU A 323 138.51 -89.82 1.83
C GLU A 323 139.24 -89.02 0.73
N ARG A 324 139.17 -87.67 0.76
CA ARG A 324 139.92 -86.79 -0.18
C ARG A 324 141.15 -86.11 0.43
N LEU A 325 141.41 -86.26 1.73
CA LEU A 325 142.50 -85.60 2.44
C LEU A 325 143.91 -86.19 2.20
N VAL A 326 144.00 -87.31 1.46
CA VAL A 326 145.28 -87.88 1.00
C VAL A 326 145.61 -87.49 -0.45
N GLN A 327 144.60 -87.14 -1.27
CA GLN A 327 144.80 -86.59 -2.62
C GLN A 327 145.03 -85.06 -2.62
N ARG A 328 144.52 -84.33 -1.61
CA ARG A 328 144.55 -82.84 -1.51
C ARG A 328 145.88 -82.23 -1.04
N ARG A 329 146.82 -83.01 -0.50
CA ARG A 329 148.15 -82.49 -0.08
C ARG A 329 149.10 -82.19 -1.25
N LYS A 330 148.75 -82.56 -2.49
CA LYS A 330 149.50 -82.19 -3.70
C LYS A 330 148.88 -81.02 -4.50
N GLU A 331 147.68 -80.57 -4.16
CA GLU A 331 146.97 -79.46 -4.84
C GLU A 331 146.91 -78.16 -4.01
N LEU A 332 147.20 -78.23 -2.71
CA LEU A 332 147.06 -77.12 -1.75
C LEU A 332 148.11 -75.99 -1.90
N GLU A 333 149.19 -76.21 -2.66
CA GLU A 333 150.22 -75.20 -2.92
C GLU A 333 149.86 -74.23 -4.07
N LYS A 334 148.78 -74.51 -4.83
CA LYS A 334 148.28 -73.64 -5.92
C LYS A 334 147.03 -72.82 -5.55
N SER A 335 146.39 -73.05 -4.40
CA SER A 335 145.10 -72.43 -4.01
C SER A 335 145.18 -71.28 -3.01
N GLU A 336 146.32 -71.04 -2.36
CA GLU A 336 146.48 -69.97 -1.36
C GLU A 336 146.39 -68.55 -1.96
N ASN A 337 146.79 -68.36 -3.22
CA ASN A 337 146.75 -67.04 -3.88
C ASN A 337 145.34 -66.58 -4.33
N ASN A 338 144.30 -67.44 -4.25
CA ASN A 338 142.92 -67.09 -4.60
C ASN A 338 142.03 -66.79 -3.38
N LEU A 339 142.51 -66.99 -2.15
CA LEU A 339 141.73 -66.79 -0.93
C LEU A 339 141.71 -65.32 -0.48
N TYR A 340 142.83 -64.61 -0.65
CA TYR A 340 142.93 -63.19 -0.28
C TYR A 340 142.02 -62.26 -1.08
N LYS A 341 141.67 -62.63 -2.33
CA LYS A 341 140.84 -61.78 -3.21
C LYS A 341 139.34 -61.91 -2.92
N LYS A 342 138.90 -63.05 -2.38
CA LYS A 342 137.48 -63.30 -2.04
C LYS A 342 137.05 -62.71 -0.69
N GLU A 343 137.99 -62.50 0.23
CA GLU A 343 137.72 -61.84 1.52
C GLU A 343 137.46 -60.34 1.33
N GLU A 344 138.20 -59.70 0.42
CA GLU A 344 138.06 -58.28 0.09
C GLU A 344 136.70 -57.99 -0.60
N ASP A 345 136.25 -58.87 -1.49
CA ASP A 345 134.93 -58.82 -2.14
C ASP A 345 133.77 -59.05 -1.15
N PHE A 346 133.98 -59.84 -0.09
CA PHE A 346 132.95 -60.12 0.92
C PHE A 346 132.76 -58.95 1.90
N GLN A 347 133.86 -58.29 2.28
CA GLN A 347 133.80 -57.09 3.13
C GLN A 347 133.12 -55.92 2.41
N THR A 348 133.45 -55.69 1.14
CA THR A 348 132.76 -54.68 0.31
C THR A 348 131.27 -55.00 0.14
N PHE A 349 130.89 -56.26 -0.05
CA PHE A 349 129.48 -56.65 -0.11
C PHE A 349 128.74 -56.34 1.19
N GLN A 350 129.31 -56.65 2.36
CA GLN A 350 128.66 -56.37 3.66
C GLN A 350 128.49 -54.86 3.89
N GLU A 351 129.51 -54.05 3.64
CA GLU A 351 129.43 -52.59 3.79
C GLU A 351 128.37 -51.97 2.87
N THR A 352 128.32 -52.42 1.61
CA THR A 352 127.33 -51.92 0.64
C THR A 352 125.90 -52.30 1.05
N THR A 353 125.72 -53.51 1.58
CA THR A 353 124.40 -54.00 1.99
C THR A 353 123.91 -53.29 3.26
N LEU A 354 124.79 -53.08 4.24
CA LEU A 354 124.47 -52.35 5.47
C LEU A 354 124.13 -50.88 5.18
N SER A 355 124.91 -50.21 4.34
CA SER A 355 124.64 -48.82 3.92
C SER A 355 123.30 -48.67 3.18
N SER A 356 122.92 -49.66 2.37
CA SER A 356 121.61 -49.69 1.70
C SER A 356 120.44 -49.90 2.68
N ILE A 357 120.61 -50.75 3.70
CA ILE A 357 119.60 -50.97 4.74
C ILE A 357 119.41 -49.69 5.57
N GLU A 358 120.51 -49.04 5.95
CA GLU A 358 120.50 -47.81 6.75
C GLU A 358 119.80 -46.67 5.99
N SER A 359 120.09 -46.51 4.70
CA SER A 359 119.38 -45.54 3.83
C SER A 359 117.87 -45.81 3.74
N ARG A 360 117.46 -47.09 3.66
CA ARG A 360 116.03 -47.46 3.62
C ARG A 360 115.33 -47.24 4.95
N MET A 361 116.02 -47.43 6.07
CA MET A 361 115.50 -47.11 7.40
C MET A 361 115.30 -45.61 7.57
N GLU A 362 116.26 -44.78 7.17
CA GLU A 362 116.08 -43.32 7.21
C GLU A 362 114.91 -42.84 6.32
N GLU A 363 114.70 -43.48 5.17
CA GLU A 363 113.58 -43.14 4.29
C GLU A 363 112.23 -43.58 4.90
N ALA A 364 112.19 -44.70 5.61
CA ALA A 364 111.01 -45.15 6.34
C ALA A 364 110.67 -44.21 7.49
N ASP A 365 111.66 -43.79 8.29
CA ASP A 365 111.49 -42.82 9.39
C ASP A 365 110.99 -41.46 8.87
N LYS A 366 111.47 -41.02 7.69
CA LYS A 366 110.97 -39.80 7.04
C LYS A 366 109.51 -39.95 6.63
N LYS A 367 109.11 -41.09 6.05
CA LYS A 367 107.72 -41.36 5.65
C LYS A 367 106.78 -41.47 6.86
N GLU A 368 107.23 -42.08 7.96
CA GLU A 368 106.45 -42.16 9.20
C GLU A 368 106.19 -40.76 9.78
N LYS A 369 107.22 -39.90 9.84
CA LYS A 369 107.06 -38.50 10.26
C LYS A 369 106.12 -37.70 9.36
N GLU A 370 106.11 -37.95 8.05
CA GLU A 370 105.14 -37.32 7.14
C GLU A 370 103.71 -37.82 7.35
N LEU A 371 103.51 -39.11 7.64
CA LEU A 371 102.20 -39.68 7.92
C LEU A 371 101.62 -39.11 9.22
N ILE A 372 102.42 -39.01 10.28
CA ILE A 372 102.01 -38.38 11.55
C ILE A 372 101.56 -36.93 11.31
N LYS A 373 102.33 -36.14 10.54
CA LYS A 373 101.94 -34.76 10.19
C LYS A 373 100.63 -34.69 9.39
N LYS A 374 100.39 -35.65 8.49
CA LYS A 374 99.14 -35.72 7.71
C LYS A 374 97.95 -36.11 8.60
N GLU A 375 98.15 -37.00 9.57
CA GLU A 375 97.15 -37.42 10.54
C GLU A 375 96.76 -36.28 11.49
N GLU A 376 97.75 -35.53 12.01
CA GLU A 376 97.51 -34.30 12.78
C GLU A 376 96.73 -33.26 11.97
N ALA A 377 97.09 -33.05 10.70
CA ALA A 377 96.37 -32.15 9.80
C ALA A 377 94.93 -32.62 9.51
N PHE A 378 94.69 -33.92 9.46
CA PHE A 378 93.36 -34.49 9.31
C PHE A 378 92.50 -34.25 10.56
N HIS A 379 93.03 -34.48 11.76
CA HIS A 379 92.33 -34.19 13.01
C HIS A 379 91.96 -32.70 13.15
N VAL A 380 92.85 -31.79 12.75
CA VAL A 380 92.55 -30.35 12.76
C VAL A 380 91.43 -30.01 11.77
N ARG A 381 91.40 -30.64 10.58
CA ARG A 381 90.31 -30.44 9.61
C ARG A 381 88.99 -31.00 10.12
N ASP A 382 88.99 -32.19 10.73
CA ASP A 382 87.79 -32.82 11.30
C ASP A 382 87.19 -31.96 12.42
N SER A 383 88.03 -31.40 13.30
CA SER A 383 87.59 -30.45 14.33
C SER A 383 86.95 -29.20 13.73
N LYS A 384 87.57 -28.60 12.71
CA LYS A 384 87.00 -27.42 12.02
C LYS A 384 85.69 -27.73 11.31
N LEU A 385 85.54 -28.94 10.78
CA LEU A 385 84.33 -29.38 10.11
C LEU A 385 83.17 -29.55 11.10
N LYS A 386 83.44 -30.14 12.28
CA LYS A 386 82.47 -30.22 13.39
C LYS A 386 82.03 -28.84 13.89
N ASP A 387 82.96 -27.90 14.02
CA ASP A 387 82.63 -26.53 14.41
C ASP A 387 81.73 -25.83 13.36
N ALA A 388 82.01 -26.06 12.07
CA ALA A 388 81.19 -25.54 10.98
C ALA A 388 79.79 -26.18 10.93
N GLU A 389 79.69 -27.50 11.15
CA GLU A 389 78.41 -28.20 11.26
C GLU A 389 77.56 -27.65 12.41
N MET A 390 78.17 -27.41 13.57
CA MET A 390 77.49 -26.83 14.73
C MET A 390 77.01 -25.39 14.46
N ASP A 391 77.79 -24.54 13.78
CA ASP A 391 77.36 -23.18 13.39
C ASP A 391 76.22 -23.22 12.37
N ILE A 392 76.25 -24.14 11.41
CA ILE A 392 75.18 -24.34 10.43
C ILE A 392 73.89 -24.76 11.14
N GLU A 393 73.95 -25.73 12.06
CA GLU A 393 72.78 -26.18 12.81
C GLU A 393 72.19 -25.08 13.71
N LEU A 394 73.04 -24.26 14.32
CA LEU A 394 72.61 -23.08 15.08
C LEU A 394 71.90 -22.05 14.18
N ARG A 395 72.38 -21.84 12.94
CA ARG A 395 71.73 -20.95 11.97
C ARG A 395 70.38 -21.50 11.52
N TYR A 396 70.27 -22.80 11.26
CA TYR A 396 68.99 -23.44 10.93
C TYR A 396 67.96 -23.27 12.04
N LYS A 397 68.36 -23.48 13.30
CA LYS A 397 67.47 -23.28 14.45
C LYS A 397 66.98 -21.83 14.56
N LYS A 398 67.88 -20.86 14.34
CA LYS A 398 67.52 -19.42 14.30
C LYS A 398 66.58 -19.09 13.15
N LEU A 399 66.73 -19.73 11.99
CA LEU A 399 65.83 -19.56 10.85
C LEU A 399 64.45 -20.15 11.15
N GLU A 400 64.38 -21.35 11.73
CA GLU A 400 63.12 -21.98 12.12
C GLU A 400 62.36 -21.14 13.15
N ASP A 401 63.07 -20.59 14.15
CA ASP A 401 62.46 -19.67 15.12
C ASP A 401 61.93 -18.39 14.45
N LYS A 402 62.67 -17.83 13.48
CA LYS A 402 62.22 -16.67 12.70
C LYS A 402 60.98 -17.01 11.86
N GLU A 403 60.96 -18.14 11.17
CA GLU A 403 59.79 -18.61 10.41
C GLU A 403 58.56 -18.78 11.32
N ARG A 404 58.74 -19.38 12.51
CA ARG A 404 57.66 -19.50 13.50
C ARG A 404 57.15 -18.13 13.95
N THR A 405 58.03 -17.14 14.12
CA THR A 405 57.59 -15.77 14.47
C THR A 405 56.92 -15.04 13.31
N ALA A 406 57.37 -15.26 12.07
CA ALA A 406 56.75 -14.69 10.88
C ALA A 406 55.35 -15.26 10.67
N ALA A 407 55.18 -16.59 10.76
CA ALA A 407 53.89 -17.26 10.68
C ALA A 407 52.91 -16.76 11.75
N LYS A 408 53.38 -16.53 12.99
CA LYS A 408 52.54 -15.93 14.06
C LYS A 408 52.07 -14.51 13.71
N LYS A 409 52.94 -13.68 13.14
CA LYS A 409 52.59 -12.31 12.71
C LYS A 409 51.63 -12.31 11.53
N GLU A 410 51.78 -13.23 10.60
CA GLU A 410 50.88 -13.38 9.45
C GLU A 410 49.46 -13.74 9.90
N VAL A 411 49.33 -14.67 10.85
CA VAL A 411 48.03 -14.99 11.47
C VAL A 411 47.45 -13.77 12.19
N GLU A 412 48.26 -13.04 12.97
CA GLU A 412 47.78 -11.83 13.67
C GLU A 412 47.31 -10.73 12.71
N LEU A 413 48.00 -10.55 11.57
CA LEU A 413 47.58 -9.62 10.51
C LEU A 413 46.29 -10.08 9.84
N SER A 414 46.17 -11.38 9.55
CA SER A 414 44.94 -11.95 8.99
C SER A 414 43.74 -11.77 9.91
N ASP A 415 43.92 -11.96 11.22
CA ASP A 415 42.89 -11.72 12.23
C ASP A 415 42.49 -10.24 12.31
N LYS A 416 43.45 -9.32 12.21
CA LYS A 416 43.20 -7.87 12.15
C LYS A 416 42.43 -7.47 10.89
N GLU A 417 42.81 -8.00 9.73
CA GLU A 417 42.05 -7.78 8.48
C GLU A 417 40.62 -8.32 8.57
N ALA A 418 40.44 -9.51 9.16
CA ALA A 418 39.13 -10.08 9.40
C ALA A 418 38.29 -9.23 10.38
N ALA A 419 38.92 -8.60 11.38
CA ALA A 419 38.26 -7.65 12.27
C ALA A 419 37.84 -6.37 11.53
N ILE A 420 38.71 -5.82 10.68
CA ILE A 420 38.39 -4.64 9.86
C ILE A 420 37.20 -4.93 8.94
N ARG A 421 37.20 -6.07 8.23
CA ARG A 421 36.07 -6.46 7.37
C ARG A 421 34.76 -6.59 8.16
N ARG A 422 34.80 -7.12 9.39
CA ARG A 422 33.63 -7.16 10.27
C ARG A 422 33.14 -5.76 10.63
N THR A 423 34.04 -4.83 10.94
CA THR A 423 33.66 -3.44 11.25
C THR A 423 33.10 -2.70 10.03
N GLU A 424 33.61 -2.94 8.82
CA GLU A 424 33.07 -2.35 7.58
C GLU A 424 31.65 -2.83 7.29
N ILE A 425 31.36 -4.11 7.52
CA ILE A 425 30.00 -4.65 7.38
C ILE A 425 29.05 -3.94 8.36
N VAL A 426 29.44 -3.78 9.62
CA VAL A 426 28.64 -3.06 10.63
C VAL A 426 28.43 -1.60 10.24
N LYS A 427 29.47 -0.92 9.74
CA LYS A 427 29.38 0.46 9.26
C LYS A 427 28.39 0.58 8.09
N LYS A 428 28.46 -0.33 7.12
CA LYS A 428 27.54 -0.36 5.97
C LYS A 428 26.08 -0.62 6.40
N ASP A 429 25.87 -1.49 7.38
CA ASP A 429 24.54 -1.72 7.98
C ASP A 429 24.02 -0.46 8.69
N ALA A 430 24.87 0.25 9.44
CA ALA A 430 24.52 1.51 10.09
C ALA A 430 24.19 2.61 9.07
N GLU A 431 24.94 2.73 7.98
CA GLU A 431 24.66 3.69 6.90
C GLU A 431 23.34 3.39 6.18
N ASN A 432 23.02 2.11 5.96
CA ASN A 432 21.74 1.71 5.39
C ASN A 432 20.58 2.03 6.35
N LYS A 433 20.73 1.76 7.65
CA LYS A 433 19.75 2.15 8.68
C LYS A 433 19.54 3.67 8.73
N LEU A 434 20.61 4.45 8.62
CA LEU A 434 20.52 5.91 8.58
C LEU A 434 19.72 6.40 7.36
N LYS A 435 19.98 5.84 6.18
CA LYS A 435 19.21 6.17 4.96
C LYS A 435 17.73 5.79 5.10
N GLN A 436 17.42 4.65 5.72
CA GLN A 436 16.04 4.28 6.02
C GLN A 436 15.39 5.29 6.98
N LEU A 437 16.10 5.70 8.04
CA LEU A 437 15.60 6.71 8.98
C LEU A 437 15.31 8.05 8.28
N GLU A 438 16.21 8.55 7.42
CA GLU A 438 15.99 9.78 6.65
C GLU A 438 14.75 9.69 5.74
N ILE A 439 14.51 8.54 5.10
CA ILE A 439 13.29 8.30 4.31
C ILE A 439 12.05 8.32 5.21
N THR A 440 12.11 7.68 6.38
CA THR A 440 10.99 7.70 7.32
C THR A 440 10.68 9.08 7.86
N GLU A 441 11.70 9.91 8.15
CA GLU A 441 11.52 11.30 8.59
C GLU A 441 10.85 12.14 7.50
N LYS A 442 11.29 12.03 6.24
CA LYS A 442 10.63 12.71 5.11
C LYS A 442 9.18 12.29 4.95
N ASN A 443 8.89 10.98 5.06
CA ASN A 443 7.54 10.46 5.00
C ASN A 443 6.67 10.96 6.17
N LEU A 444 7.24 11.11 7.37
CA LEU A 444 6.54 11.66 8.53
C LEU A 444 6.29 13.16 8.39
N ALA A 445 7.23 13.93 7.86
CA ALA A 445 7.07 15.35 7.57
C ALA A 445 5.95 15.59 6.54
N ASN A 446 6.00 14.91 5.39
CA ASN A 446 4.91 14.92 4.40
C ASN A 446 3.59 14.43 5.02
N ARG A 447 3.67 13.53 6.01
CA ARG A 447 2.47 13.04 6.69
C ARG A 447 1.80 14.08 7.55
N LYS A 448 2.60 14.86 8.27
CA LYS A 448 2.15 15.97 9.11
C LYS A 448 1.54 17.08 8.25
N GLU A 449 2.19 17.49 7.17
CA GLU A 449 1.68 18.55 6.29
C GLU A 449 0.30 18.19 5.68
N GLN A 450 0.10 16.95 5.24
CA GLN A 450 -1.21 16.49 4.78
C GLN A 450 -2.29 16.47 5.88
N LEU A 451 -1.90 16.24 7.14
CA LEU A 451 -2.85 16.29 8.25
C LEU A 451 -3.23 17.73 8.56
N ASP A 452 -2.25 18.64 8.59
CA ASP A 452 -2.48 20.07 8.82
C ASP A 452 -3.39 20.66 7.72
N MET A 453 -3.22 20.26 6.45
CA MET A 453 -4.14 20.64 5.37
C MET A 453 -5.56 20.11 5.59
N LYS A 454 -5.72 18.84 5.97
CA LYS A 454 -7.04 18.24 6.24
C LYS A 454 -7.72 18.86 7.44
N GLU A 455 -6.97 19.22 8.48
CA GLU A 455 -7.47 19.91 9.65
C GLU A 455 -7.99 21.30 9.28
N SER A 456 -7.25 22.04 8.44
CA SER A 456 -7.72 23.32 7.89
C SER A 456 -8.99 23.18 7.04
N GLU A 457 -9.10 22.13 6.21
CA GLU A 457 -10.29 21.85 5.42
C GLU A 457 -11.51 21.48 6.28
N LEU A 458 -11.31 20.64 7.31
CA LEU A 458 -12.36 20.27 8.26
C LEU A 458 -12.84 21.49 9.04
N GLN A 459 -11.93 22.36 9.49
CA GLN A 459 -12.28 23.57 10.19
C GLN A 459 -13.11 24.52 9.31
N LYS A 460 -12.72 24.73 8.04
CA LYS A 460 -13.54 25.51 7.09
C LYS A 460 -14.93 24.90 6.86
N ARG A 461 -15.01 23.57 6.80
CA ARG A 461 -16.29 22.86 6.63
C ARG A 461 -17.18 22.98 7.87
N GLN A 462 -16.59 22.96 9.06
CA GLN A 462 -17.29 23.18 10.32
C GLN A 462 -17.83 24.62 10.40
N GLU A 463 -17.00 25.63 10.09
CA GLU A 463 -17.44 27.04 10.03
C GLU A 463 -18.58 27.25 9.01
N ALA A 464 -18.50 26.58 7.84
CA ALA A 464 -19.56 26.63 6.84
C ALA A 464 -20.87 25.98 7.33
N PHE A 465 -20.77 24.89 8.09
CA PHE A 465 -21.93 24.23 8.69
C PHE A 465 -22.56 25.09 9.78
N GLU A 466 -21.75 25.69 10.66
CA GLU A 466 -22.21 26.61 11.70
C GLU A 466 -22.93 27.83 11.10
N LYS A 467 -22.41 28.38 9.99
CA LYS A 467 -23.11 29.45 9.25
C LYS A 467 -24.47 29.01 8.73
N LYS A 468 -24.56 27.82 8.10
CA LYS A 468 -25.84 27.28 7.62
C LYS A 468 -26.82 27.00 8.76
N TYR A 469 -26.32 26.53 9.90
CA TYR A 469 -27.12 26.28 11.08
C TYR A 469 -27.70 27.58 11.65
N HIS A 470 -26.90 28.64 11.77
CA HIS A 470 -27.38 29.95 12.18
C HIS A 470 -28.40 30.55 11.20
N GLN A 471 -28.17 30.39 9.90
CA GLN A 471 -29.13 30.84 8.88
C GLN A 471 -30.48 30.11 9.00
N ALA A 472 -30.46 28.79 9.21
CA ALA A 472 -31.68 28.01 9.43
C ALA A 472 -32.44 28.42 10.71
N LEU A 473 -31.72 28.74 11.79
CA LEU A 473 -32.33 29.28 13.01
C LEU A 473 -33.00 30.64 12.77
N GLU A 474 -32.39 31.50 11.97
CA GLU A 474 -32.96 32.81 11.63
C GLU A 474 -34.21 32.69 10.74
N GLU A 475 -34.19 31.74 9.79
CA GLU A 475 -35.37 31.39 8.98
C GLU A 475 -36.51 30.83 9.83
N LEU A 476 -36.20 29.97 10.82
CA LEU A 476 -37.19 29.48 11.78
C LEU A 476 -37.83 30.61 12.57
N ALA A 477 -37.01 31.52 13.11
CA ALA A 477 -37.51 32.68 13.86
C ALA A 477 -38.37 33.61 12.99
N SER A 478 -38.06 33.72 11.69
CA SER A 478 -38.88 34.47 10.73
C SER A 478 -40.23 33.79 10.46
N LEU A 479 -40.25 32.46 10.34
CA LEU A 479 -41.46 31.68 10.19
C LEU A 479 -42.36 31.79 11.43
N ASP A 480 -41.80 31.72 12.64
CA ASP A 480 -42.54 31.89 13.89
C ASP A 480 -43.24 33.26 13.94
N ARG A 481 -42.55 34.34 13.57
CA ARG A 481 -43.14 35.69 13.49
C ARG A 481 -44.30 35.74 12.49
N LYS A 482 -44.14 35.13 11.31
CA LYS A 482 -45.22 35.06 10.30
C LYS A 482 -46.40 34.25 10.80
N GLN A 483 -46.15 33.17 11.56
CA GLN A 483 -47.21 32.37 12.14
C GLN A 483 -48.00 33.14 13.20
N GLU A 484 -47.35 33.96 14.02
CA GLU A 484 -48.04 34.86 14.95
C GLU A 484 -48.87 35.93 14.23
N GLU A 485 -48.33 36.54 13.17
CA GLU A 485 -49.09 37.49 12.35
C GLU A 485 -50.33 36.86 11.72
N LEU A 486 -50.21 35.63 11.21
CA LEU A 486 -51.33 34.87 10.67
C LEU A 486 -52.38 34.56 11.74
N LYS A 487 -51.97 34.12 12.93
CA LYS A 487 -52.90 33.91 14.06
C LYS A 487 -53.64 35.18 14.44
N LYS A 488 -52.96 36.33 14.44
CA LYS A 488 -53.59 37.63 14.71
C LYS A 488 -54.63 37.98 13.65
N LYS A 489 -54.29 37.84 12.36
CA LYS A 489 -55.24 38.05 11.26
C LYS A 489 -56.42 37.08 11.29
N GLU A 490 -56.19 35.82 11.67
CA GLU A 490 -57.25 34.83 11.82
C GLU A 490 -58.22 35.22 12.95
N ALA A 491 -57.70 35.74 14.08
CA ALA A 491 -58.52 36.26 15.17
C ALA A 491 -59.33 37.50 14.75
N GLU A 492 -58.73 38.42 13.99
CA GLU A 492 -59.43 39.57 13.41
C GLU A 492 -60.57 39.13 12.47
N LEU A 493 -60.30 38.16 11.57
CA LEU A 493 -61.32 37.59 10.69
C LEU A 493 -62.45 36.90 11.45
N ARG A 494 -62.15 36.13 12.49
CA ARG A 494 -63.19 35.52 13.36
C ARG A 494 -64.07 36.58 14.01
N THR A 495 -63.49 37.71 14.40
CA THR A 495 -64.25 38.83 14.98
C THR A 495 -65.18 39.45 13.95
N LEU A 496 -64.67 39.74 12.75
CA LEU A 496 -65.47 40.26 11.62
C LEU A 496 -66.60 39.30 11.21
N ILE A 497 -66.35 37.99 11.21
CA ILE A 497 -67.38 36.98 10.94
C ILE A 497 -68.49 37.09 11.99
N GLY A 498 -68.15 37.15 13.29
CA GLY A 498 -69.14 37.30 14.35
C GLY A 498 -69.91 38.63 14.31
N GLU A 499 -69.29 39.72 13.84
CA GLU A 499 -69.98 40.99 13.58
C GLU A 499 -70.95 40.88 12.41
N ASN A 500 -70.56 40.22 11.32
CA ASN A 500 -71.43 39.98 10.17
C ASN A 500 -72.61 39.08 10.54
N GLU A 501 -72.40 38.03 11.33
CA GLU A 501 -73.49 37.17 11.84
C GLU A 501 -74.53 37.99 12.63
N LYS A 502 -74.07 38.92 13.49
CA LYS A 502 -74.98 39.84 14.20
C LYS A 502 -75.73 40.78 13.25
N LEU A 503 -75.06 41.31 12.23
CA LEU A 503 -75.70 42.16 11.23
C LEU A 503 -76.73 41.39 10.39
N GLU A 504 -76.46 40.13 10.05
CA GLU A 504 -77.42 39.24 9.38
C GLU A 504 -78.64 38.96 10.26
N GLU A 505 -78.44 38.75 11.56
CA GLU A 505 -79.53 38.55 12.52
C GLU A 505 -80.39 39.83 12.67
N GLN A 506 -79.77 41.00 12.78
CA GLN A 506 -80.47 42.29 12.76
C GLN A 506 -81.23 42.53 11.45
N LEU A 507 -80.65 42.17 10.30
CA LEU A 507 -81.31 42.28 9.00
C LEU A 507 -82.51 41.34 8.89
N LYS A 508 -82.44 40.16 9.52
CA LYS A 508 -83.55 39.20 9.57
C LYS A 508 -84.69 39.73 10.43
N GLU A 509 -84.38 40.26 11.62
CA GLU A 509 -85.38 40.86 12.53
C GLU A 509 -86.08 42.05 11.85
N LEU A 510 -85.32 42.96 11.23
CA LEU A 510 -85.87 44.06 10.43
C LEU A 510 -86.75 43.58 9.27
N LYS A 511 -86.38 42.48 8.60
CA LYS A 511 -87.21 41.90 7.54
C LYS A 511 -88.53 41.38 8.11
N ASP A 512 -88.49 40.66 9.23
CA ASP A 512 -89.70 40.14 9.89
C ASP A 512 -90.62 41.29 10.32
N ASP A 513 -90.08 42.37 10.90
CA ASP A 513 -90.81 43.60 11.27
C ASP A 513 -91.43 44.29 10.03
N THR A 514 -90.67 44.39 8.94
CA THR A 514 -91.20 44.96 7.68
C THR A 514 -92.29 44.10 7.06
N GLU A 515 -92.22 42.78 7.22
CA GLU A 515 -93.25 41.87 6.74
C GLU A 515 -94.52 41.94 7.60
N GLU A 516 -94.38 42.11 8.92
CA GLU A 516 -95.51 42.32 9.83
C GLU A 516 -96.21 43.67 9.56
N THR A 517 -95.44 44.74 9.38
CA THR A 517 -95.99 46.05 8.99
C THR A 517 -96.66 46.02 7.62
N ARG A 518 -96.13 45.24 6.66
CA ARG A 518 -96.76 45.03 5.35
C ARG A 518 -98.11 44.31 5.47
N LYS A 519 -98.21 43.25 6.28
CA LYS A 519 -99.50 42.56 6.56
C LYS A 519 -100.54 43.50 7.18
N LEU A 520 -100.11 44.40 8.06
CA LEU A 520 -100.94 45.45 8.67
C LEU A 520 -101.43 46.49 7.64
N LEU A 521 -100.57 46.87 6.70
CA LEU A 521 -100.91 47.75 5.58
C LEU A 521 -101.92 47.08 4.64
N ASP A 522 -101.71 45.82 4.27
CA ASP A 522 -102.63 45.07 3.41
C ASP A 522 -104.03 44.93 4.04
N THR A 523 -104.11 44.74 5.36
CA THR A 523 -105.40 44.72 6.08
C THR A 523 -106.07 46.10 6.11
N LYS A 524 -105.30 47.18 6.27
CA LYS A 524 -105.84 48.56 6.17
C LYS A 524 -106.33 48.87 4.77
N ASP A 525 -105.59 48.49 3.73
CA ASP A 525 -105.98 48.68 2.34
C ASP A 525 -107.25 47.89 1.98
N ALA A 526 -107.40 46.67 2.50
CA ALA A 526 -108.64 45.91 2.36
C ALA A 526 -109.84 46.64 3.00
N SER A 527 -109.65 47.18 4.21
CA SER A 527 -110.68 47.98 4.91
C SER A 527 -111.02 49.27 4.15
N ILE A 528 -110.02 49.94 3.55
CA ILE A 528 -110.22 51.14 2.73
C ILE A 528 -111.05 50.80 1.49
N LYS A 529 -110.70 49.74 0.74
CA LYS A 529 -111.47 49.30 -0.44
C LYS A 529 -112.92 48.98 -0.11
N GLU A 530 -113.17 48.41 1.06
CA GLU A 530 -114.53 48.12 1.53
C GLU A 530 -115.31 49.42 1.85
N LYS A 531 -114.67 50.37 2.52
CA LYS A 531 -115.24 51.71 2.76
C LYS A 531 -115.50 52.47 1.45
N GLU A 532 -114.61 52.37 0.47
CA GLU A 532 -114.80 52.97 -0.86
C GLU A 532 -116.01 52.38 -1.60
N LYS A 533 -116.21 51.05 -1.53
CA LYS A 533 -117.42 50.40 -2.08
C LYS A 533 -118.69 50.94 -1.42
N VAL A 534 -118.69 51.08 -0.09
CA VAL A 534 -119.84 51.65 0.65
C VAL A 534 -120.10 53.09 0.23
N ILE A 535 -119.06 53.93 0.12
CA ILE A 535 -119.18 55.33 -0.32
C ILE A 535 -119.71 55.41 -1.75
N ASN A 536 -119.22 54.57 -2.67
CA ASN A 536 -119.73 54.54 -4.05
C ASN A 536 -121.21 54.14 -4.12
N ASN A 537 -121.63 53.16 -3.31
CA ASN A 537 -123.03 52.78 -3.20
C ASN A 537 -123.88 53.95 -2.70
N GLN A 538 -123.46 54.64 -1.63
CA GLN A 538 -124.14 55.83 -1.12
C GLN A 538 -124.21 56.95 -2.15
N LYS A 539 -123.13 57.18 -2.91
CA LYS A 539 -123.06 58.19 -3.97
C LYS A 539 -124.07 57.90 -5.09
N ASN A 540 -124.26 56.63 -5.46
CA ASN A 540 -125.26 56.20 -6.43
C ASN A 540 -126.69 56.42 -5.89
N THR A 541 -126.95 56.13 -4.61
CA THR A 541 -128.24 56.41 -3.97
C THR A 541 -128.54 57.91 -3.89
N ILE A 542 -127.53 58.75 -3.60
CA ILE A 542 -127.70 60.21 -3.61
C ILE A 542 -128.02 60.72 -5.02
N LYS A 543 -127.41 60.13 -6.05
CA LYS A 543 -127.69 60.48 -7.45
C LYS A 543 -129.14 60.18 -7.83
N SER A 544 -129.67 59.00 -7.47
CA SER A 544 -131.08 58.65 -7.74
C SER A 544 -132.06 59.53 -6.96
N LEU A 545 -131.74 59.86 -5.70
CA LEU A 545 -132.52 60.81 -4.91
C LEU A 545 -132.52 62.21 -5.54
N LYS A 546 -131.38 62.70 -6.05
CA LYS A 546 -131.31 63.97 -6.79
C LYS A 546 -132.18 63.96 -8.04
N GLU A 547 -132.15 62.89 -8.84
CA GLU A 547 -133.01 62.75 -10.02
C GLU A 547 -134.50 62.79 -9.63
N THR A 548 -134.87 62.11 -8.54
CA THR A 548 -136.25 62.11 -8.01
C THR A 548 -136.70 63.51 -7.53
N VAL A 549 -135.81 64.26 -6.88
CA VAL A 549 -136.08 65.66 -6.46
C VAL A 549 -136.26 66.57 -7.67
N THR A 550 -135.44 66.41 -8.71
CA THR A 550 -135.53 67.21 -9.93
C THR A 550 -136.85 66.96 -10.68
N GLN A 551 -137.30 65.71 -10.76
CA GLN A 551 -138.61 65.35 -11.32
C GLN A 551 -139.77 65.95 -10.51
N THR A 552 -139.67 65.96 -9.19
CA THR A 552 -140.70 66.54 -8.30
C THR A 552 -140.78 68.06 -8.45
N GLN A 553 -139.63 68.74 -8.63
CA GLN A 553 -139.57 70.18 -8.90
C GLN A 553 -140.16 70.56 -10.27
N GLN A 554 -139.96 69.74 -11.30
CA GLN A 554 -140.59 69.94 -12.61
C GLN A 554 -142.11 69.74 -12.56
N LYS A 555 -142.59 68.77 -11.77
CA LYS A 555 -144.03 68.50 -11.57
C LYS A 555 -144.75 69.63 -10.82
N ASN A 556 -144.09 70.29 -9.87
CA ASN A 556 -144.62 71.46 -9.17
C ASN A 556 -144.68 72.72 -10.04
N LYS A 557 -143.80 72.85 -11.06
CA LYS A 557 -143.83 73.96 -12.02
C LYS A 557 -145.05 73.87 -12.96
N ALA A 558 -145.40 72.66 -13.41
CA ALA A 558 -146.58 72.41 -14.24
C ALA A 558 -147.91 72.69 -13.50
N LEU A 559 -148.02 72.33 -12.20
CA LEU A 559 -149.19 72.63 -11.36
C LEU A 559 -149.38 74.13 -11.05
N SER A 560 -148.30 74.92 -11.11
CA SER A 560 -148.35 76.39 -10.93
C SER A 560 -148.89 77.13 -12.16
N GLU A 561 -148.76 76.55 -13.36
CA GLU A 561 -149.22 77.15 -14.62
C GLU A 561 -150.71 76.84 -14.86
N GLU A 562 -151.21 75.69 -14.40
CA GLU A 562 -152.64 75.32 -14.43
C GLU A 562 -153.51 76.19 -13.49
N LYS A 563 -152.94 76.65 -12.36
CA LYS A 563 -153.61 77.53 -11.38
C LYS A 563 -153.80 78.98 -11.89
N LYS A 564 -153.01 79.43 -12.87
CA LYS A 564 -153.13 80.78 -13.49
C LYS A 564 -154.23 80.87 -14.55
N SER A 565 -154.70 79.74 -15.09
CA SER A 565 -155.72 79.69 -16.15
C SER A 565 -157.16 79.76 -15.64
N LEU A 566 -157.43 79.38 -14.38
CA LEU A 566 -158.78 79.25 -13.82
C LEU A 566 -159.24 80.41 -12.90
N GLN A 567 -158.38 81.39 -12.61
CA GLN A 567 -158.72 82.54 -11.73
C GLN A 567 -159.26 83.79 -12.49
N GLY A 568 -159.29 83.78 -13.84
CA GLY A 568 -159.74 84.93 -14.65
C GLY A 568 -161.18 84.88 -15.15
N LYS A 569 -161.90 83.76 -14.96
CA LYS A 569 -163.29 83.56 -15.45
C LYS A 569 -164.40 83.85 -14.42
N LEU A 570 -164.07 84.43 -13.27
CA LEU A 570 -165.03 84.62 -12.19
C LEU A 570 -164.99 86.04 -11.61
N ASN A 571 -165.12 87.07 -12.46
CA ASN A 571 -165.83 88.32 -12.15
C ASN A 571 -165.78 89.26 -13.38
N ALA A 572 -166.79 89.12 -14.23
CA ALA A 572 -167.26 90.16 -15.14
C ALA A 572 -168.18 91.14 -14.38
N SER A 573 -168.45 92.30 -15.01
CA SER A 573 -169.41 93.36 -14.62
C SER A 573 -168.83 94.35 -13.58
N ASP A 574 -168.54 95.61 -13.90
CA ASP A 574 -169.49 96.61 -14.39
C ASP A 574 -168.81 97.88 -14.97
N GLU A 575 -169.38 98.30 -16.09
CA GLU A 575 -169.58 99.66 -16.58
C GLU A 575 -168.43 100.66 -16.84
N LYS A 576 -168.39 101.05 -18.12
CA LYS A 576 -168.25 102.43 -18.66
C LYS A 576 -166.88 103.14 -18.64
N LYS A 577 -166.37 103.24 -19.88
CA LYS A 577 -166.17 104.50 -20.64
C LYS A 577 -164.86 105.28 -20.39
N SER A 578 -164.33 105.75 -21.53
CA SER A 578 -163.28 106.76 -21.73
C SER A 578 -161.88 106.15 -21.85
N ALA A 579 -161.47 105.86 -23.09
CA ALA A 579 -160.61 106.75 -23.87
C ALA A 579 -159.21 106.76 -23.25
N LEU A 580 -158.31 105.97 -23.84
CA LEU A 580 -157.29 106.52 -24.73
C LEU A 580 -156.59 107.68 -24.04
N GLU A 581 -155.39 107.41 -23.56
CA GLU A 581 -154.25 108.10 -24.13
C GLU A 581 -153.04 107.22 -23.83
N ASP A 582 -152.65 106.41 -24.81
CA ASP A 582 -151.93 106.84 -26.00
C ASP A 582 -150.57 107.44 -25.68
N GLU A 583 -149.62 106.93 -26.45
CA GLU A 583 -148.44 107.67 -26.86
C GLU A 583 -147.56 108.15 -25.71
N ILE A 584 -146.59 107.31 -25.40
CA ILE A 584 -145.30 107.45 -26.08
C ILE A 584 -144.58 106.14 -25.77
N ALA A 585 -144.73 105.13 -26.63
CA ALA A 585 -144.13 105.11 -27.95
C ALA A 585 -142.61 105.13 -27.89
N LYS A 586 -142.12 104.37 -28.85
CA LYS A 586 -141.03 104.79 -29.70
C LYS A 586 -139.65 104.67 -29.07
N VAL A 587 -139.00 103.67 -29.64
CA VAL A 587 -137.55 103.57 -29.80
C VAL A 587 -136.93 103.09 -28.49
N ARG A 588 -136.40 101.87 -28.43
CA ARG A 588 -135.33 101.40 -29.30
C ARG A 588 -135.49 99.89 -29.48
N SER A 589 -135.96 99.41 -30.63
CA SER A 589 -135.23 99.36 -31.90
C SER A 589 -133.87 98.70 -31.69
N ASP A 590 -133.85 97.40 -32.01
CA ASP A 590 -132.86 96.75 -32.86
C ASP A 590 -131.52 97.46 -32.98
N LEU A 591 -130.48 96.77 -32.55
CA LEU A 591 -129.10 96.84 -33.02
C LEU A 591 -128.30 95.91 -32.10
N TYR A 592 -127.35 95.11 -32.55
CA TYR A 592 -126.89 94.73 -33.86
C TYR A 592 -125.72 93.78 -33.56
N ASP A 593 -125.71 92.67 -34.27
CA ASP A 593 -124.57 92.22 -35.05
C ASP A 593 -123.18 92.82 -34.79
N THR A 594 -122.25 91.87 -34.62
CA THR A 594 -120.94 91.80 -35.28
C THR A 594 -119.99 92.99 -35.17
N LYS A 595 -118.78 92.73 -34.70
CA LYS A 595 -117.54 93.21 -35.34
C LYS A 595 -116.36 92.49 -34.70
N GLU A 596 -115.76 91.57 -35.42
CA GLU A 596 -114.60 91.81 -36.29
C GLU A 596 -113.26 91.59 -35.57
N LYS A 597 -112.58 90.54 -36.06
CA LYS A 597 -111.22 90.59 -36.61
C LYS A 597 -110.01 90.81 -35.68
N LEU A 598 -109.17 89.77 -35.79
CA LEU A 598 -107.76 89.79 -36.22
C LEU A 598 -106.62 89.91 -35.19
N LYS A 599 -105.84 88.81 -35.17
CA LYS A 599 -104.35 88.69 -35.22
C LYS A 599 -103.49 89.34 -34.12
N SER A 600 -102.62 88.55 -33.49
CA SER A 600 -101.22 88.32 -33.94
C SER A 600 -100.28 87.66 -32.88
N THR A 601 -99.41 86.76 -33.40
CA THR A 601 -97.99 86.46 -33.07
C THR A 601 -97.46 85.90 -31.72
N LYS A 602 -96.80 84.72 -31.89
CA LYS A 602 -95.43 84.25 -31.49
C LYS A 602 -95.06 83.91 -30.04
N SER A 603 -94.43 82.72 -29.89
CA SER A 603 -93.35 82.25 -28.96
C SER A 603 -93.59 80.74 -28.62
N SER A 604 -92.67 79.78 -28.53
CA SER A 604 -91.22 79.60 -28.73
C SER A 604 -90.87 78.08 -28.60
N ALA A 605 -89.85 77.61 -29.36
CA ALA A 605 -88.80 76.56 -29.20
C ALA A 605 -88.95 75.37 -28.19
N ASP A 606 -88.31 74.18 -28.27
CA ASP A 606 -87.06 73.64 -28.89
C ASP A 606 -87.09 72.07 -28.87
N LYS A 607 -86.70 71.32 -29.91
CA LYS A 607 -85.42 70.59 -30.18
C LYS A 607 -84.90 69.54 -29.18
N GLN A 608 -84.72 68.30 -29.67
CA GLN A 608 -83.52 67.42 -29.67
C GLN A 608 -83.93 66.02 -30.20
N ASN A 609 -83.14 65.17 -30.85
CA ASN A 609 -81.84 65.18 -31.52
C ASN A 609 -81.73 63.83 -32.29
N LYS A 610 -80.82 63.74 -33.25
CA LYS A 610 -80.42 62.54 -34.03
C LYS A 610 -80.25 61.27 -33.18
N ASN A 611 -80.65 60.10 -33.69
CA ASN A 611 -80.14 58.78 -33.29
C ASN A 611 -80.56 57.67 -34.28
N VAL A 612 -79.76 57.39 -35.33
CA VAL A 612 -79.91 56.13 -36.14
C VAL A 612 -78.56 55.59 -36.67
N THR A 613 -77.42 55.76 -35.98
CA THR A 613 -76.16 55.15 -36.49
C THR A 613 -75.28 54.41 -35.49
N ASP A 614 -75.61 54.44 -34.19
CA ASP A 614 -74.75 53.77 -33.17
C ASP A 614 -75.30 52.40 -32.70
N ASN A 615 -76.58 52.09 -32.94
CA ASN A 615 -77.18 50.84 -32.44
C ASN A 615 -76.79 49.60 -33.26
N GLU A 616 -76.56 49.71 -34.57
CA GLU A 616 -76.21 48.54 -35.40
C GLU A 616 -74.74 48.10 -35.19
N ARG A 617 -73.85 49.05 -34.83
CA ARG A 617 -72.44 48.75 -34.55
C ARG A 617 -72.25 48.08 -33.18
N LEU A 618 -73.03 48.48 -32.17
CA LEU A 618 -73.01 47.89 -30.84
C LEU A 618 -73.61 46.47 -30.80
N ILE A 619 -74.57 46.14 -31.66
CA ILE A 619 -75.15 44.78 -31.73
C ILE A 619 -74.13 43.80 -32.33
N ALA A 620 -73.44 44.18 -33.42
CA ALA A 620 -72.43 43.34 -34.05
C ALA A 620 -71.17 43.14 -33.16
N GLU A 621 -70.77 44.15 -32.40
CA GLU A 621 -69.64 44.07 -31.47
C GLU A 621 -69.97 43.21 -30.24
N ASN A 622 -71.19 43.29 -29.72
CA ASN A 622 -71.67 42.43 -28.63
C ASN A 622 -71.82 40.96 -29.05
N GLU A 623 -72.25 40.67 -30.28
CA GLU A 623 -72.30 39.29 -30.80
C GLU A 623 -70.89 38.69 -30.96
N LYS A 624 -69.92 39.51 -31.36
CA LYS A 624 -68.51 39.10 -31.49
C LYS A 624 -67.86 38.83 -30.13
N LEU A 625 -68.10 39.71 -29.16
CA LEU A 625 -67.66 39.52 -27.76
C LEU A 625 -68.31 38.30 -27.11
N LYS A 626 -69.58 38.01 -27.42
CA LYS A 626 -70.27 36.82 -26.92
C LYS A 626 -69.69 35.54 -27.50
N ALA A 627 -69.42 35.49 -28.81
CA ALA A 627 -68.77 34.36 -29.46
C ALA A 627 -67.32 34.14 -28.96
N GLU A 628 -66.63 35.21 -28.59
CA GLU A 628 -65.28 35.15 -28.02
C GLU A 628 -65.31 34.68 -26.55
N MET A 629 -66.27 35.14 -25.74
CA MET A 629 -66.51 34.60 -24.39
C MET A 629 -66.88 33.12 -24.42
N ASP A 630 -67.73 32.69 -25.34
CA ASP A 630 -68.15 31.28 -25.44
C ASP A 630 -66.97 30.39 -25.87
N LYS A 631 -66.11 30.85 -26.78
CA LYS A 631 -64.86 30.15 -27.13
C LYS A 631 -63.87 30.09 -25.97
N ASN A 632 -63.72 31.18 -25.21
CA ASN A 632 -62.79 31.22 -24.09
C ASN A 632 -63.29 30.37 -22.91
N SER A 633 -64.60 30.35 -22.67
CA SER A 633 -65.26 29.47 -21.69
C SER A 633 -65.08 27.99 -22.05
N HIS A 634 -65.22 27.63 -23.34
CA HIS A 634 -65.00 26.26 -23.80
C HIS A 634 -63.53 25.83 -23.70
N SER A 635 -62.60 26.72 -24.07
CA SER A 635 -61.16 26.50 -23.92
C SER A 635 -60.77 26.28 -22.45
N TYR A 636 -61.30 27.11 -21.54
CA TYR A 636 -61.04 26.98 -20.11
C TYR A 636 -61.64 25.70 -19.52
N GLN A 637 -62.85 25.32 -19.92
CA GLN A 637 -63.46 24.05 -19.51
C GLN A 637 -62.67 22.83 -20.01
N GLN A 638 -62.10 22.90 -21.21
CA GLN A 638 -61.31 21.82 -21.77
C GLN A 638 -59.95 21.68 -21.07
N SER A 639 -59.29 22.80 -20.76
CA SER A 639 -58.06 22.81 -19.96
C SER A 639 -58.29 22.30 -18.54
N MET A 640 -59.43 22.63 -17.90
CA MET A 640 -59.80 22.08 -16.59
C MET A 640 -60.05 20.56 -16.62
N LYS A 641 -60.59 20.03 -17.72
CA LYS A 641 -60.78 18.57 -17.89
C LYS A 641 -59.44 17.84 -18.05
N GLU A 642 -58.52 18.39 -18.84
CA GLU A 642 -57.18 17.83 -19.00
C GLU A 642 -56.39 17.85 -17.68
N MET A 643 -56.46 18.96 -16.94
CA MET A 643 -55.79 19.09 -15.64
C MET A 643 -56.36 18.12 -14.60
N ASN A 644 -57.69 17.91 -14.58
CA ASN A 644 -58.31 16.91 -13.70
C ASN A 644 -57.94 15.47 -14.10
N TYR A 645 -57.81 15.17 -15.40
CA TYR A 645 -57.36 13.86 -15.86
C TYR A 645 -55.90 13.58 -15.47
N GLU A 646 -55.02 14.57 -15.56
CA GLU A 646 -53.64 14.47 -15.10
C GLU A 646 -53.53 14.34 -13.58
N LEU A 647 -54.41 15.03 -12.83
CA LEU A 647 -54.52 14.91 -11.39
C LEU A 647 -54.95 13.50 -10.98
N ASP A 648 -56.00 12.95 -11.59
CA ASP A 648 -56.48 11.59 -11.33
C ASP A 648 -55.43 10.52 -11.70
N SER A 649 -54.69 10.73 -12.78
CA SER A 649 -53.57 9.86 -13.17
C SER A 649 -52.42 9.90 -12.15
N SER A 650 -52.11 11.10 -11.64
CA SER A 650 -51.08 11.29 -10.61
C SER A 650 -51.52 10.69 -9.27
N GLN A 651 -52.78 10.86 -8.89
CA GLN A 651 -53.37 10.26 -7.69
C GLN A 651 -53.29 8.72 -7.74
N SER A 652 -53.55 8.14 -8.92
CA SER A 652 -53.45 6.69 -9.13
C SER A 652 -52.01 6.18 -8.96
N LYS A 653 -51.01 6.90 -9.49
CA LYS A 653 -49.58 6.58 -9.30
C LYS A 653 -49.13 6.72 -7.85
N ILE A 654 -49.60 7.75 -7.15
CA ILE A 654 -49.31 7.93 -5.71
C ILE A 654 -49.87 6.73 -4.92
N THR A 655 -51.10 6.30 -5.22
CA THR A 655 -51.72 5.14 -4.57
C THR A 655 -50.93 3.84 -4.84
N GLU A 656 -50.43 3.66 -6.05
CA GLU A 656 -49.57 2.52 -6.41
C GLU A 656 -48.23 2.54 -5.65
N LEU A 657 -47.58 3.70 -5.56
CA LEU A 657 -46.34 3.89 -4.81
C LEU A 657 -46.54 3.67 -3.30
N GLU A 658 -47.64 4.15 -2.73
CA GLU A 658 -47.99 3.92 -1.32
C GLU A 658 -48.20 2.43 -1.03
N SER A 659 -48.82 1.69 -1.95
CA SER A 659 -48.97 0.23 -1.86
C SER A 659 -47.62 -0.48 -1.89
N LEU A 660 -46.72 -0.09 -2.79
CA LEU A 660 -45.36 -0.63 -2.87
C LEU A 660 -44.54 -0.30 -1.61
N LEU A 661 -44.63 0.93 -1.11
CA LEU A 661 -43.98 1.35 0.13
C LEU A 661 -44.49 0.53 1.33
N LYS A 662 -45.80 0.30 1.40
CA LYS A 662 -46.40 -0.54 2.45
C LYS A 662 -45.92 -1.98 2.37
N LYS A 663 -45.78 -2.54 1.17
CA LYS A 663 -45.25 -3.88 0.96
C LYS A 663 -43.77 -3.97 1.38
N ALA A 664 -42.94 -3.01 0.97
CA ALA A 664 -41.54 -2.94 1.37
C ALA A 664 -41.38 -2.77 2.89
N ASN A 665 -42.22 -1.95 3.53
CA ASN A 665 -42.22 -1.79 4.99
C ASN A 665 -42.66 -3.07 5.71
N MET A 666 -43.62 -3.83 5.17
CA MET A 666 -43.96 -5.15 5.72
C MET A 666 -42.81 -6.14 5.59
N GLU A 667 -42.08 -6.13 4.47
CA GLU A 667 -40.90 -6.96 4.24
C GLU A 667 -39.75 -6.59 5.19
N VAL A 668 -39.55 -5.30 5.47
CA VAL A 668 -38.61 -4.80 6.48
C VAL A 668 -39.04 -5.19 7.90
N GLU A 669 -40.33 -5.11 8.23
CA GLU A 669 -40.84 -5.53 9.54
C GLU A 669 -40.81 -7.06 9.73
N GLU A 670 -40.96 -7.85 8.66
CA GLU A 670 -40.68 -9.30 8.72
C GLU A 670 -39.19 -9.57 8.97
N LEU A 671 -38.28 -8.83 8.32
CA LEU A 671 -36.84 -8.91 8.60
C LEU A 671 -36.44 -8.43 10.00
N LYS A 672 -37.27 -7.61 10.67
CA LYS A 672 -37.08 -7.20 12.07
C LYS A 672 -37.73 -8.18 13.08
N LYS A 673 -38.64 -9.04 12.63
CA LYS A 673 -39.30 -10.05 13.47
C LYS A 673 -38.42 -11.25 13.75
N ASP A 674 -37.36 -11.45 12.98
CA ASP A 674 -36.22 -12.25 13.41
C ASP A 674 -35.44 -11.41 14.42
N PRO A 675 -35.59 -11.64 15.73
CA PRO A 675 -34.70 -11.00 16.68
C PRO A 675 -33.31 -11.47 16.28
N ILE A 676 -32.32 -10.56 16.28
CA ILE A 676 -30.94 -10.99 16.49
C ILE A 676 -30.99 -11.76 17.81
N LEU A 677 -31.05 -13.08 17.72
CA LEU A 677 -31.11 -13.98 18.86
C LEU A 677 -29.99 -13.55 19.79
N SER A 678 -30.35 -13.29 21.05
CA SER A 678 -29.37 -13.04 22.09
C SER A 678 -28.35 -14.16 22.06
N PHE A 679 -27.10 -13.75 21.97
CA PHE A 679 -25.89 -14.57 21.91
C PHE A 679 -25.89 -15.68 22.98
N ASP A 680 -26.24 -16.91 22.62
CA ASP A 680 -26.31 -18.08 23.52
C ASP A 680 -25.11 -19.01 23.29
N PHE A 681 -23.91 -18.54 23.59
CA PHE A 681 -22.69 -19.36 23.60
C PHE A 681 -22.18 -19.48 25.03
N ASP A 682 -22.27 -20.69 25.57
CA ASP A 682 -21.67 -21.05 26.85
C ASP A 682 -20.25 -21.61 26.62
N PRO A 683 -19.19 -20.87 27.02
CA PRO A 683 -17.80 -21.30 26.80
C PRO A 683 -17.44 -22.62 27.51
N ASP A 684 -18.18 -23.00 28.56
CA ASP A 684 -17.91 -24.23 29.30
C ASP A 684 -18.30 -25.50 28.52
N THR A 685 -19.22 -25.39 27.56
CA THR A 685 -19.70 -26.53 26.74
C THR A 685 -18.60 -27.20 25.91
N ILE A 686 -17.60 -26.43 25.48
CA ILE A 686 -16.49 -26.91 24.65
C ILE A 686 -15.11 -26.68 25.28
N GLY A 687 -15.08 -26.28 26.56
CA GLY A 687 -13.86 -25.92 27.27
C GLY A 687 -13.12 -24.75 26.63
N ALA A 688 -13.85 -23.78 26.09
CA ALA A 688 -13.28 -22.59 25.47
C ALA A 688 -12.69 -21.66 26.55
N LYS A 689 -11.52 -21.11 26.28
CA LYS A 689 -10.86 -20.15 27.16
C LYS A 689 -10.87 -18.77 26.52
N GLU A 690 -11.28 -17.76 27.28
CA GLU A 690 -11.17 -16.37 26.84
C GLU A 690 -9.70 -16.00 26.63
N ILE A 691 -9.41 -15.40 25.48
CA ILE A 691 -8.08 -14.91 25.13
C ILE A 691 -7.97 -13.49 25.66
N VAL A 692 -7.13 -13.27 26.68
CA VAL A 692 -6.87 -11.93 27.23
C VAL A 692 -6.29 -11.02 26.13
N SER A 693 -7.14 -10.16 25.57
CA SER A 693 -6.82 -9.18 24.54
C SER A 693 -7.56 -7.87 24.81
N GLU A 694 -7.28 -6.81 24.05
CA GLU A 694 -8.01 -5.52 24.18
C GLU A 694 -9.50 -5.62 23.85
N ARG A 695 -9.97 -6.76 23.32
CA ARG A 695 -11.37 -7.04 22.99
C ARG A 695 -11.93 -8.10 23.92
N GLN A 696 -13.05 -7.79 24.56
CA GLN A 696 -13.85 -8.76 25.31
C GLN A 696 -14.57 -9.69 24.33
N GLY A 697 -14.86 -10.94 24.72
CA GLY A 697 -15.65 -11.84 23.88
C GLY A 697 -14.88 -12.58 22.77
N LEU A 698 -13.58 -12.79 22.94
CA LEU A 698 -12.80 -13.66 22.06
C LEU A 698 -12.38 -14.94 22.79
N TYR A 699 -12.90 -16.08 22.35
CA TYR A 699 -12.62 -17.38 22.96
C TYR A 699 -11.81 -18.28 22.02
N ALA A 700 -11.01 -19.18 22.59
CA ALA A 700 -10.37 -20.26 21.86
C ALA A 700 -10.64 -21.62 22.48
N ALA A 701 -10.94 -22.59 21.62
CA ALA A 701 -11.11 -24.00 21.97
C ALA A 701 -10.28 -24.89 21.03
N THR A 702 -10.02 -26.12 21.44
CA THR A 702 -9.39 -27.13 20.57
C THR A 702 -10.25 -28.39 20.58
N ILE A 703 -10.79 -28.75 19.42
CA ILE A 703 -11.67 -29.91 19.22
C ILE A 703 -11.15 -30.70 18.02
N ASP A 704 -10.96 -32.01 18.15
CA ASP A 704 -10.57 -32.90 17.04
C ASP A 704 -9.33 -32.43 16.22
N ASN A 705 -8.26 -31.98 16.90
CA ASN A 705 -7.06 -31.37 16.28
C ASN A 705 -7.34 -30.13 15.40
N CYS A 706 -8.48 -29.47 15.64
CA CYS A 706 -8.84 -28.18 15.06
C CYS A 706 -8.80 -27.13 16.17
N THR A 707 -8.06 -26.04 15.94
CA THR A 707 -8.11 -24.86 16.80
C THR A 707 -9.23 -23.96 16.33
N ILE A 708 -10.13 -23.59 17.24
CA ILE A 708 -11.32 -22.79 16.97
C ILE A 708 -11.19 -21.48 17.72
N TYR A 709 -11.41 -20.37 17.03
CA TYR A 709 -11.53 -19.04 17.60
C TYR A 709 -12.96 -18.53 17.40
N ILE A 710 -13.54 -18.01 18.47
CA ILE A 710 -14.95 -17.62 18.55
C ILE A 710 -14.97 -16.15 18.94
N ASP A 711 -15.33 -15.30 17.98
CA ASP A 711 -15.53 -13.86 18.18
C ASP A 711 -17.02 -13.61 18.37
N THR A 712 -17.41 -13.41 19.63
CA THR A 712 -18.80 -13.28 20.05
C THR A 712 -19.40 -11.94 19.67
N GLU A 713 -18.59 -10.89 19.64
CA GLU A 713 -19.00 -9.54 19.27
C GLU A 713 -19.32 -9.44 17.78
N ASN A 714 -18.50 -10.07 16.93
CA ASN A 714 -18.64 -9.99 15.47
C ASN A 714 -19.38 -11.20 14.87
N GLN A 715 -19.80 -12.18 15.69
CA GLN A 715 -20.40 -13.44 15.26
C GLN A 715 -19.56 -14.18 14.21
N VAL A 716 -18.25 -14.25 14.44
CA VAL A 716 -17.30 -14.90 13.51
C VAL A 716 -16.63 -16.09 14.19
N LEU A 717 -16.67 -17.23 13.50
CA LEU A 717 -15.91 -18.42 13.82
C LEU A 717 -14.69 -18.55 12.91
N GLN A 718 -13.55 -18.89 13.48
CA GLN A 718 -12.35 -19.23 12.72
C GLN A 718 -11.80 -20.58 13.14
N PHE A 719 -11.66 -21.47 12.17
CA PHE A 719 -11.15 -22.83 12.33
C PHE A 719 -9.76 -22.94 11.72
N LYS A 720 -8.87 -23.65 12.38
CA LYS A 720 -7.54 -24.01 11.87
C LYS A 720 -7.27 -25.48 12.14
N LYS A 721 -7.18 -26.27 11.07
CA LYS A 721 -6.83 -27.68 11.15
C LYS A 721 -5.47 -27.95 10.54
N ALA A 722 -4.58 -28.55 11.31
CA ALA A 722 -3.30 -29.02 10.79
C ALA A 722 -3.49 -30.23 9.88
N VAL A 723 -2.85 -30.20 8.69
CA VAL A 723 -2.99 -31.23 7.65
C VAL A 723 -1.62 -31.52 7.04
N ARG A 724 -1.28 -32.80 6.82
CA ARG A 724 0.08 -33.19 6.36
C ARG A 724 0.41 -32.71 4.94
N ARG A 725 -0.59 -32.55 4.07
CA ARG A 725 -0.45 -32.04 2.69
C ARG A 725 -1.62 -31.12 2.33
N PRO A 726 -1.63 -29.86 2.81
CA PRO A 726 -2.77 -28.95 2.62
C PRO A 726 -3.08 -28.69 1.14
N ALA A 727 -2.06 -28.60 0.28
CA ALA A 727 -2.19 -28.40 -1.17
C ALA A 727 -2.96 -29.52 -1.90
N LYS A 728 -3.11 -30.72 -1.30
CA LYS A 728 -3.93 -31.80 -1.89
C LYS A 728 -5.43 -31.42 -1.91
N TYR A 729 -5.85 -30.54 -1.00
CA TYR A 729 -7.25 -30.20 -0.78
C TYR A 729 -7.69 -28.94 -1.52
N THR A 730 -6.83 -28.31 -2.35
CA THR A 730 -7.13 -27.07 -3.07
C THR A 730 -8.41 -27.16 -3.90
N LYS A 731 -8.60 -28.24 -4.68
CA LYS A 731 -9.82 -28.43 -5.48
C LYS A 731 -11.08 -28.59 -4.61
N LYS A 732 -10.95 -29.28 -3.47
CA LYS A 732 -12.06 -29.51 -2.53
C LYS A 732 -12.44 -28.23 -1.77
N ILE A 733 -11.46 -27.38 -1.48
CA ILE A 733 -11.66 -26.09 -0.83
C ILE A 733 -12.30 -25.08 -1.77
N LEU A 734 -11.91 -25.07 -3.05
CA LEU A 734 -12.57 -24.25 -4.07
C LEU A 734 -14.05 -24.61 -4.21
N SER A 735 -14.40 -25.91 -4.27
CA SER A 735 -15.81 -26.32 -4.31
C SER A 735 -16.59 -25.92 -3.05
N TRP A 736 -15.99 -26.05 -1.86
CA TRP A 736 -16.64 -25.62 -0.61
C TRP A 736 -16.88 -24.11 -0.54
N ASN A 737 -15.99 -23.29 -1.13
CA ASN A 737 -16.18 -21.85 -1.22
C ASN A 737 -17.29 -21.45 -2.21
N GLU A 738 -17.59 -22.30 -3.20
CA GLU A 738 -18.71 -22.09 -4.12
C GLU A 738 -20.06 -22.48 -3.47
N GLU A 739 -20.05 -23.40 -2.50
CA GLU A 739 -21.26 -23.90 -1.82
C GLU A 739 -21.87 -22.90 -0.82
N SER A 740 -21.07 -22.00 -0.23
CA SER A 740 -21.56 -21.05 0.78
C SER A 740 -20.81 -19.73 0.76
N ILE A 741 -21.55 -18.62 0.66
CA ILE A 741 -21.00 -17.27 0.75
C ILE A 741 -20.60 -16.87 2.19
N ASN A 742 -21.10 -17.58 3.20
CA ASN A 742 -20.84 -17.28 4.61
C ASN A 742 -19.62 -18.05 5.15
N GLU A 743 -19.07 -18.99 4.37
CA GLU A 743 -17.91 -19.79 4.72
C GLU A 743 -16.77 -19.51 3.74
N THR A 744 -15.58 -19.23 4.26
CA THR A 744 -14.39 -19.03 3.44
C THR A 744 -13.28 -19.93 3.91
N TYR A 745 -12.98 -20.93 3.10
CA TYR A 745 -11.90 -21.88 3.28
C TYR A 745 -10.65 -21.43 2.53
N TYR A 746 -9.50 -21.54 3.18
CA TYR A 746 -8.21 -21.23 2.58
C TYR A 746 -7.10 -22.11 3.15
N ILE A 747 -6.02 -22.25 2.39
CA ILE A 747 -4.88 -23.11 2.73
C ILE A 747 -3.71 -22.24 3.19
N THR A 748 -3.05 -22.65 4.28
CA THR A 748 -1.72 -22.16 4.66
C THR A 748 -0.67 -23.24 4.38
N SER A 749 0.61 -22.97 4.66
CA SER A 749 1.70 -23.92 4.42
C SER A 749 1.56 -25.26 5.18
N SER A 750 0.79 -25.29 6.28
CA SER A 750 0.64 -26.47 7.14
C SER A 750 -0.79 -26.74 7.60
N GLU A 751 -1.74 -25.86 7.29
CA GLU A 751 -3.10 -25.92 7.83
C GLU A 751 -4.15 -25.63 6.75
N VAL A 752 -5.35 -26.15 6.98
CA VAL A 752 -6.57 -25.71 6.30
C VAL A 752 -7.35 -24.86 7.28
N CYS A 753 -7.67 -23.64 6.86
CA CYS A 753 -8.38 -22.67 7.65
C CYS A 753 -9.78 -22.44 7.09
N CYS A 754 -10.74 -22.19 7.96
CA CYS A 754 -12.07 -21.74 7.59
C CYS A 754 -12.43 -20.50 8.42
N ARG A 755 -13.03 -19.50 7.78
CA ARG A 755 -13.69 -18.39 8.45
C ARG A 755 -15.18 -18.47 8.13
N LYS A 756 -16.03 -18.52 9.15
CA LYS A 756 -17.48 -18.55 9.01
C LYS A 756 -18.08 -17.35 9.72
N THR A 757 -18.96 -16.63 9.02
CA THR A 757 -19.80 -15.59 9.64
C THR A 757 -21.12 -16.24 10.02
N CYS A 758 -21.40 -16.29 11.32
CA CYS A 758 -22.60 -16.93 11.85
C CYS A 758 -23.81 -16.00 11.77
N ARG A 759 -24.98 -16.59 11.52
CA ARG A 759 -26.27 -15.86 11.53
C ARG A 759 -27.28 -16.47 12.51
N HIS A 760 -27.04 -17.71 12.96
CA HIS A 760 -27.89 -18.46 13.89
C HIS A 760 -27.04 -19.02 15.06
N ASP A 761 -27.48 -20.11 15.69
CA ASP A 761 -26.78 -20.77 16.79
C ASP A 761 -25.35 -21.17 16.38
N ILE A 762 -24.38 -20.50 17.03
CA ILE A 762 -22.95 -20.70 16.80
C ILE A 762 -22.54 -22.14 17.12
N THR A 763 -23.19 -22.80 18.06
CA THR A 763 -22.85 -24.17 18.46
C THR A 763 -23.16 -25.16 17.36
N GLU A 764 -24.35 -25.05 16.75
CA GLU A 764 -24.76 -25.88 15.60
C GLU A 764 -23.91 -25.56 14.37
N GLU A 765 -23.77 -24.27 14.04
CA GLU A 765 -22.97 -23.83 12.89
C GLU A 765 -21.48 -24.21 13.02
N MET A 766 -20.97 -24.27 14.25
CA MET A 766 -19.62 -24.73 14.57
C MET A 766 -19.48 -26.23 14.34
N GLN A 767 -20.46 -27.04 14.77
CA GLN A 767 -20.43 -28.49 14.60
C GLN A 767 -20.42 -28.89 13.12
N ASP A 768 -21.21 -28.22 12.28
CA ASP A 768 -21.24 -28.43 10.83
C ASP A 768 -19.86 -28.27 10.18
N VAL A 769 -19.16 -27.18 10.54
CA VAL A 769 -17.83 -26.88 9.99
C VAL A 769 -16.80 -27.87 10.52
N ILE A 770 -16.88 -28.25 11.81
CA ILE A 770 -16.01 -29.27 12.40
C ILE A 770 -16.19 -30.59 11.65
N GLU A 771 -17.42 -31.03 11.41
CA GLU A 771 -17.70 -32.29 10.72
C GLU A 771 -17.19 -32.27 9.26
N ARG A 772 -17.40 -31.16 8.56
CA ARG A 772 -16.91 -30.96 7.19
C ARG A 772 -15.38 -31.03 7.12
N ILE A 773 -14.69 -30.33 8.02
CA ILE A 773 -13.23 -30.27 8.11
C ILE A 773 -12.64 -31.56 8.73
N ARG A 774 -13.42 -32.34 9.49
CA ARG A 774 -13.01 -33.65 10.07
C ARG A 774 -12.53 -34.60 8.97
N SER A 775 -13.14 -34.55 7.79
CA SER A 775 -12.78 -35.37 6.62
C SER A 775 -11.35 -35.15 6.06
N LEU A 776 -10.66 -34.09 6.47
CA LEU A 776 -9.28 -33.78 6.05
C LEU A 776 -8.27 -34.53 6.93
N LYS A 777 -7.27 -35.16 6.31
CA LYS A 777 -6.27 -36.05 6.96
C LYS A 777 -4.85 -35.53 6.83
#